data_AF-A0A353RWA2-F1
#
_entry.id   AF-A0A353RWA2-F1
#
_cell.length_a   1.000
_cell.length_b   1.000
_cell.length_c   1.000
_cell.angle_alpha   90.00
_cell.angle_beta   90.00
_cell.angle_gamma   90.00
#
_symmetry.space_group_name_H-M   'P 1'
#
loop_
_entity.id
_entity.type
_entity.pdbx_description
1 polymer ?
#
loop_
_entity_poly.entity_id
_entity_poly.type
_entity_poly.pdbx_seq_one_letter_code
_entity_poly.pdbx_strand_id
1 'polypeptide(L)'
;MKISTHFRKFVSVLIVFAFLSVQILPAAYAQVALYQAQSLLGLPSVGTLVGLSDLFEPASIKAVEINPSNPLEFNFIISKGDEVLDDDEKQVKYNKLIKYFLASLTIPEDQMWVNLSPYENDRIIPEKFSYTEMGRDLLAQDYLLKQITASLLNPDEKIGRSFWDRIYDLAYEKYGTEDIPIDTFNKVWIVPDEALVYEEGNVAYLVKSHLKVMLEEDYLSQQNNQKERLSSDEDLLAIDKQENAKSIIREIIIPELEKEVNHGKHFALLRQITNSLILATWYKKTLKESLLGKVYVDKAKVDGIDIEDKTIKEKIYNQYVESFKNGVFNYIKEEYDPSTQQIIPRKYFSGGWNGNDYERITEVTKDRQRIPEEYFAGIRGELNSSNLDNTKVILNDDLSPVNDKKDPVDTSMLGNIYIPNVTKNINALSGEEFSLKISIEGEDKDISESIILHSNLGGAWVSKKGVVEKLGYRDGKNEYQVKLRIETDAAYEFAYTFAIEQNDGSMMWINDPRGERQYVETDGIVRVAPRFEGRAAAISMEFSAVAKRAGLGDAVYEKFVELAKSTDESTRPVVVVPRFKGRSKQLNYDKYIWTDVEGFEEIVGFKKRANVTVTAQKTIIDGVEVYALNVDDVSLFNDLYQNKDNEFYESVILSKAGLMLLKKLGLNEQLDVVEAHDHHTALVSLYMRSIFKDDFKDVASVFAINNIGYPGDYNTDLAEELGLQEFPEIEELLYIPNKEYKREIQLLAGAVGILGPGNYATTVSPTYAQQVINTPFGFTSDTRLKAAGKYFLGIMNGVSVELWNPKTDNKIHVNYSINDGIDSVLEARSQNKRSIQEYFSNKKNDGSYYGNLEVGSQRMLLGTNARLVKQKQMDILPQVIQKAKETKLPIDLVVLGDGEDNEKWIVDEIKRLAQETSDDVSIDINVVYSPFDVDIERMLLSGIDALLMPSDFEPSGLGQLKALLYGAIPIVRWTGGLIDSVIGEGSPQQTGFGFYGADRTFANPWEDNYRRDHNAQEFFNTIMRANRVYNENSGLWKQIVENAMNEDVGWKEGVKNHKVIYQLAKEDLNPQEILQLNAEFTYADAAILGLNRIDQTDDENLATREQNVGGIDLNPLNINFKIKRDDHNIPFPIEFQDIENLDIRGFTPVIINITPVTILPILFGKNTGSKEVLEVSLN
;
A
#
# COMPACT_ATOMS: atom_id res chain seq x y z
N MET A 1 -22.71 -66.79 -4.81
CA MET A 1 -23.04 -67.58 -3.59
C MET A 1 -24.43 -67.17 -3.08
N LYS A 2 -25.18 -68.06 -2.42
CA LYS A 2 -26.39 -67.68 -1.67
C LYS A 2 -26.00 -67.34 -0.23
N ILE A 3 -26.06 -66.06 0.16
CA ILE A 3 -25.81 -65.63 1.54
C ILE A 3 -26.96 -66.11 2.42
N SER A 4 -26.63 -66.80 3.53
CA SER A 4 -27.61 -67.41 4.44
C SER A 4 -28.53 -66.37 5.08
N THR A 5 -29.81 -66.71 5.25
CA THR A 5 -30.82 -65.89 5.95
C THR A 5 -30.39 -65.54 7.38
N HIS A 6 -29.55 -66.37 8.01
CA HIS A 6 -28.98 -66.13 9.33
C HIS A 6 -28.01 -64.95 9.34
N PHE A 7 -27.23 -64.73 8.28
CA PHE A 7 -26.31 -63.60 8.19
C PHE A 7 -27.07 -62.27 8.12
N ARG A 8 -28.16 -62.21 7.35
CA ARG A 8 -29.06 -61.03 7.32
C ARG A 8 -29.68 -60.76 8.69
N LYS A 9 -30.16 -61.79 9.39
CA LYS A 9 -30.68 -61.64 10.77
C LYS A 9 -29.61 -61.13 11.74
N PHE A 10 -28.38 -61.65 11.67
CA PHE A 10 -27.26 -61.21 12.51
C PHE A 10 -26.94 -59.73 12.29
N VAL A 11 -26.83 -59.29 11.02
CA VAL A 11 -26.60 -57.88 10.66
C VAL A 11 -27.76 -56.99 11.12
N SER A 12 -29.02 -57.40 10.94
CA SER A 12 -30.17 -56.63 11.44
C SER A 12 -30.19 -56.49 12.97
N VAL A 13 -29.81 -57.54 13.71
CA VAL A 13 -29.68 -57.46 15.18
C VAL A 13 -28.53 -56.53 15.58
N LEU A 14 -27.40 -56.56 14.88
CA LEU A 14 -26.28 -55.64 15.10
C LEU A 14 -26.67 -54.17 14.87
N ILE A 15 -27.42 -53.88 13.79
CA ILE A 15 -27.93 -52.54 13.50
C ILE A 15 -28.90 -52.08 14.58
N VAL A 16 -29.85 -52.92 15.01
CA VAL A 16 -30.80 -52.59 16.09
C VAL A 16 -30.09 -52.40 17.43
N PHE A 17 -29.07 -53.20 17.75
CA PHE A 17 -28.30 -53.04 18.98
C PHE A 17 -27.48 -51.74 18.98
N ALA A 18 -26.86 -51.38 17.85
CA ALA A 18 -26.21 -50.10 17.68
C ALA A 18 -27.21 -48.94 17.87
N PHE A 19 -28.37 -48.99 17.20
CA PHE A 19 -29.40 -47.95 17.30
C PHE A 19 -29.95 -47.76 18.71
N LEU A 20 -30.15 -48.85 19.46
CA LEU A 20 -30.58 -48.81 20.86
C LEU A 20 -29.48 -48.32 21.81
N SER A 21 -28.21 -48.64 21.53
CA SER A 21 -27.07 -48.20 22.36
C SER A 21 -26.86 -46.68 22.37
N VAL A 22 -27.37 -45.97 21.35
CA VAL A 22 -27.30 -44.50 21.23
C VAL A 22 -28.38 -43.79 22.07
N GLN A 23 -29.44 -44.48 22.51
CA GLN A 23 -30.59 -43.84 23.19
C GLN A 23 -30.60 -43.91 24.72
N ILE A 24 -29.50 -44.30 25.37
CA ILE A 24 -29.41 -44.35 26.85
C ILE A 24 -28.17 -43.59 27.36
N LEU A 25 -28.13 -42.29 27.07
CA LEU A 25 -27.38 -41.29 27.84
C LEU A 25 -28.34 -40.15 28.25
N PRO A 26 -28.32 -39.64 29.49
CA PRO A 26 -29.21 -38.56 29.90
C PRO A 26 -28.93 -37.28 29.10
N ALA A 27 -29.96 -36.72 28.48
CA ALA A 27 -29.84 -35.56 27.58
C ALA A 27 -29.12 -34.35 28.22
N ALA A 28 -29.26 -34.15 29.55
CA ALA A 28 -28.57 -33.10 30.28
C ALA A 28 -27.04 -33.16 30.16
N TYR A 29 -26.43 -34.35 30.22
CA TYR A 29 -24.98 -34.49 30.07
C TYR A 29 -24.53 -34.36 28.61
N ALA A 30 -25.33 -34.88 27.66
CA ALA A 30 -25.04 -34.72 26.24
C ALA A 30 -25.15 -33.26 25.78
N GLN A 31 -26.14 -32.50 26.25
CA GLN A 31 -26.30 -31.09 25.90
C GLN A 31 -25.20 -30.22 26.51
N VAL A 32 -24.82 -30.41 27.78
CA VAL A 32 -23.72 -29.62 28.38
C VAL A 32 -22.38 -29.93 27.71
N ALA A 33 -22.09 -31.22 27.44
CA ALA A 33 -20.87 -31.60 26.74
C ALA A 33 -20.83 -31.05 25.29
N LEU A 34 -21.97 -31.01 24.58
CA LEU A 34 -22.04 -30.38 23.26
C LEU A 34 -21.90 -28.86 23.32
N TYR A 35 -22.52 -28.19 24.31
CA TYR A 35 -22.40 -26.73 24.48
C TYR A 35 -20.94 -26.30 24.72
N GLN A 36 -20.21 -27.05 25.54
CA GLN A 36 -18.79 -26.82 25.81
C GLN A 36 -17.86 -27.28 24.67
N ALA A 37 -18.29 -28.23 23.83
CA ALA A 37 -17.50 -28.71 22.68
C ALA A 37 -17.78 -27.98 21.35
N GLN A 38 -18.79 -27.11 21.29
CA GLN A 38 -19.18 -26.38 20.06
C GLN A 38 -18.95 -24.86 20.12
N SER A 39 -18.45 -24.31 21.23
CA SER A 39 -18.04 -22.90 21.34
C SER A 39 -16.52 -22.77 21.36
N LEU A 40 -15.94 -22.17 20.32
CA LEU A 40 -14.51 -21.85 20.29
C LEU A 40 -14.22 -20.87 21.44
N LEU A 41 -13.36 -21.25 22.40
CA LEU A 41 -13.01 -20.44 23.59
C LEU A 41 -14.22 -19.97 24.44
N GLY A 42 -15.40 -20.60 24.32
CA GLY A 42 -16.64 -20.14 24.96
C GLY A 42 -17.28 -18.91 24.31
N LEU A 43 -16.88 -18.55 23.09
CA LEU A 43 -17.47 -17.44 22.34
C LEU A 43 -18.93 -17.74 21.91
N PRO A 44 -19.80 -16.70 21.84
CA PRO A 44 -21.14 -16.82 21.29
C PRO A 44 -21.16 -17.47 19.90
N SER A 45 -22.08 -18.41 19.69
CA SER A 45 -22.34 -19.02 18.38
C SER A 45 -22.77 -17.97 17.34
N VAL A 46 -22.47 -18.23 16.07
CA VAL A 46 -22.92 -17.41 14.93
C VAL A 46 -24.43 -17.16 15.00
N GLY A 47 -24.84 -15.90 14.88
CA GLY A 47 -26.26 -15.49 14.92
C GLY A 47 -26.89 -15.46 16.32
N THR A 48 -26.09 -15.43 17.39
CA THR A 48 -26.60 -15.36 18.77
C THR A 48 -26.63 -13.92 19.28
N LEU A 49 -27.80 -13.43 19.71
CA LEU A 49 -27.91 -12.14 20.39
C LEU A 49 -27.24 -12.19 21.78
N VAL A 50 -26.40 -11.19 22.06
CA VAL A 50 -25.65 -11.04 23.31
C VAL A 50 -26.06 -9.71 23.97
N GLY A 51 -26.89 -9.80 25.01
CA GLY A 51 -27.30 -8.63 25.79
C GLY A 51 -26.17 -8.10 26.70
N LEU A 52 -26.44 -6.97 27.35
CA LEU A 52 -25.61 -6.46 28.45
C LEU A 52 -25.62 -7.45 29.64
N SER A 53 -24.58 -7.45 30.45
CA SER A 53 -24.43 -8.36 31.58
C SER A 53 -24.46 -7.68 32.95
N ASP A 54 -24.63 -8.48 34.00
CA ASP A 54 -24.56 -7.98 35.38
C ASP A 54 -23.19 -7.36 35.71
N LEU A 55 -23.21 -6.41 36.64
CA LEU A 55 -22.00 -5.79 37.20
C LEU A 55 -21.13 -6.85 37.88
N PHE A 56 -19.83 -6.82 37.60
CA PHE A 56 -18.88 -7.87 38.01
C PHE A 56 -17.45 -7.35 38.10
N GLU A 57 -16.84 -7.36 39.30
CA GLU A 57 -15.41 -7.14 39.45
C GLU A 57 -14.64 -8.46 39.28
N PRO A 58 -13.75 -8.59 38.27
CA PRO A 58 -12.96 -9.79 38.07
C PRO A 58 -11.77 -9.87 39.04
N ALA A 59 -11.37 -11.11 39.38
CA ALA A 59 -10.10 -11.35 40.06
C ALA A 59 -8.95 -10.78 39.20
N SER A 60 -8.14 -9.87 39.73
CA SER A 60 -7.22 -9.07 38.92
C SER A 60 -6.03 -8.56 39.72
N ILE A 61 -4.88 -8.38 39.06
CA ILE A 61 -3.69 -7.79 39.70
C ILE A 61 -4.02 -6.35 40.12
N LYS A 62 -3.80 -6.03 41.39
CA LYS A 62 -3.99 -4.69 41.98
C LYS A 62 -2.68 -4.07 42.45
N ALA A 63 -1.61 -4.82 42.60
CA ALA A 63 -0.27 -4.26 42.79
C ALA A 63 0.83 -5.18 42.28
N VAL A 64 1.99 -4.59 42.02
CA VAL A 64 3.26 -5.31 41.89
C VAL A 64 4.29 -4.68 42.85
N GLU A 65 4.92 -5.51 43.66
CA GLU A 65 6.12 -5.20 44.43
C GLU A 65 7.34 -5.78 43.71
N ILE A 66 8.49 -5.12 43.82
CA ILE A 66 9.74 -5.53 43.18
C ILE A 66 10.78 -5.79 44.27
N ASN A 67 11.55 -6.88 44.17
CA ASN A 67 12.70 -7.09 45.04
C ASN A 67 13.89 -6.21 44.60
N PRO A 68 14.37 -5.23 45.39
CA PRO A 68 15.53 -4.41 45.02
C PRO A 68 16.85 -5.19 44.97
N SER A 69 16.88 -6.42 45.49
CA SER A 69 18.03 -7.33 45.44
C SER A 69 17.97 -8.29 44.25
N ASN A 70 16.80 -8.42 43.60
CA ASN A 70 16.59 -9.30 42.46
C ASN A 70 15.52 -8.69 41.51
N PRO A 71 15.90 -7.92 40.49
CA PRO A 71 14.94 -7.27 39.58
C PRO A 71 14.20 -8.24 38.65
N LEU A 72 14.53 -9.54 38.69
CA LEU A 72 13.84 -10.63 38.01
C LEU A 72 12.68 -11.21 38.83
N GLU A 73 12.52 -10.77 40.08
CA GLU A 73 11.53 -11.28 41.03
C GLU A 73 10.40 -10.27 41.27
N PHE A 74 9.18 -10.73 41.01
CA PHE A 74 7.96 -9.95 41.00
C PHE A 74 6.99 -10.46 42.06
N ASN A 75 6.47 -9.54 42.86
CA ASN A 75 5.56 -9.82 43.97
C ASN A 75 4.16 -9.31 43.64
N PHE A 76 3.23 -10.18 43.26
CA PHE A 76 1.90 -9.74 42.82
C PHE A 76 0.87 -9.71 43.95
N ILE A 77 0.08 -8.63 44.04
CA ILE A 77 -1.11 -8.56 44.90
C ILE A 77 -2.34 -8.65 43.99
N ILE A 78 -3.17 -9.67 44.19
CA ILE A 78 -4.31 -10.00 43.33
C ILE A 78 -5.62 -9.87 44.13
N SER A 79 -6.55 -9.03 43.65
CA SER A 79 -7.93 -9.03 44.17
C SER A 79 -8.64 -10.30 43.73
N LYS A 80 -9.51 -10.85 44.57
CA LYS A 80 -10.43 -11.95 44.20
C LYS A 80 -11.66 -11.46 43.42
N GLY A 81 -12.01 -10.18 43.51
CA GLY A 81 -13.24 -9.65 42.92
C GLY A 81 -14.49 -10.38 43.45
N ASP A 82 -15.50 -10.50 42.60
CA ASP A 82 -16.75 -11.24 42.86
C ASP A 82 -16.62 -12.76 42.60
N GLU A 83 -15.40 -13.26 42.36
CA GLU A 83 -15.16 -14.63 41.92
C GLU A 83 -14.95 -15.61 43.08
N VAL A 84 -15.86 -16.57 43.21
CA VAL A 84 -15.64 -17.78 44.01
C VAL A 84 -14.94 -18.81 43.13
N LEU A 85 -13.65 -19.00 43.37
CA LEU A 85 -12.78 -19.99 42.73
C LEU A 85 -12.35 -21.02 43.78
N ASP A 86 -12.10 -22.27 43.40
CA ASP A 86 -11.34 -23.21 44.25
C ASP A 86 -9.82 -22.92 44.19
N ASP A 87 -8.98 -23.66 44.93
CA ASP A 87 -7.55 -23.36 45.02
C ASP A 87 -6.75 -23.83 43.77
N ASP A 88 -7.26 -24.81 43.00
CA ASP A 88 -6.67 -25.23 41.73
C ASP A 88 -7.04 -24.22 40.61
N GLU A 89 -8.30 -23.79 40.55
CA GLU A 89 -8.78 -22.73 39.67
C GLU A 89 -8.04 -21.40 39.90
N LYS A 90 -7.77 -21.05 41.17
CA LYS A 90 -6.93 -19.88 41.52
C LYS A 90 -5.55 -19.99 40.90
N GLN A 91 -4.88 -21.13 41.00
CA GLN A 91 -3.53 -21.27 40.42
C GLN A 91 -3.56 -21.08 38.90
N VAL A 92 -4.45 -21.76 38.19
CA VAL A 92 -4.60 -21.60 36.73
C VAL A 92 -4.86 -20.14 36.35
N LYS A 93 -5.74 -19.44 37.09
CA LYS A 93 -6.13 -18.07 36.77
C LYS A 93 -5.08 -17.03 37.16
N TYR A 94 -4.37 -17.21 38.28
CA TYR A 94 -3.30 -16.30 38.68
C TYR A 94 -2.07 -16.46 37.77
N ASN A 95 -1.73 -17.69 37.37
CA ASN A 95 -0.71 -17.95 36.35
C ASN A 95 -1.05 -17.23 35.02
N LYS A 96 -2.32 -17.21 34.63
CA LYS A 96 -2.81 -16.50 33.45
C LYS A 96 -2.71 -14.97 33.57
N LEU A 97 -3.02 -14.39 34.73
CA LEU A 97 -2.77 -12.96 35.01
C LEU A 97 -1.27 -12.63 34.92
N ILE A 98 -0.40 -13.49 35.44
CA ILE A 98 1.07 -13.34 35.35
C ILE A 98 1.53 -13.41 33.88
N LYS A 99 0.98 -14.33 33.07
CA LYS A 99 1.22 -14.36 31.61
C LYS A 99 0.79 -13.06 30.93
N TYR A 100 -0.34 -12.45 31.30
CA TYR A 100 -0.74 -11.14 30.77
C TYR A 100 0.25 -10.03 31.12
N PHE A 101 0.76 -10.02 32.36
CA PHE A 101 1.79 -9.06 32.78
C PHE A 101 3.09 -9.27 31.99
N LEU A 102 3.56 -10.51 31.83
CA LEU A 102 4.79 -10.82 31.08
C LEU A 102 4.65 -10.55 29.57
N ALA A 103 3.49 -10.85 28.96
CA ALA A 103 3.17 -10.47 27.59
C ALA A 103 3.19 -8.94 27.43
N SER A 104 2.52 -8.21 28.33
CA SER A 104 2.55 -6.74 28.37
C SER A 104 3.97 -6.17 28.58
N LEU A 105 4.86 -6.92 29.23
CA LEU A 105 6.24 -6.51 29.48
C LEU A 105 7.14 -6.71 28.25
N THR A 106 6.99 -7.79 27.50
CA THR A 106 7.87 -8.11 26.37
C THR A 106 7.35 -7.68 24.99
N ILE A 107 6.02 -7.63 24.78
CA ILE A 107 5.45 -7.13 23.52
C ILE A 107 5.67 -5.61 23.44
N PRO A 108 6.13 -5.07 22.29
CA PRO A 108 6.25 -3.63 22.06
C PRO A 108 4.93 -2.87 22.27
N GLU A 109 5.01 -1.66 22.81
CA GLU A 109 3.83 -0.84 23.15
C GLU A 109 2.91 -0.54 21.95
N ASP A 110 3.46 -0.44 20.74
CA ASP A 110 2.77 -0.23 19.46
C ASP A 110 2.13 -1.50 18.86
N GLN A 111 2.38 -2.68 19.43
CA GLN A 111 1.88 -3.97 18.94
C GLN A 111 0.72 -4.55 19.78
N MET A 112 0.17 -3.78 20.71
CA MET A 112 -0.86 -4.22 21.66
C MET A 112 -2.31 -3.98 21.18
N TRP A 113 -2.61 -4.33 19.94
CA TRP A 113 -3.92 -4.13 19.32
C TRP A 113 -4.47 -5.39 18.62
N VAL A 114 -5.78 -5.41 18.40
CA VAL A 114 -6.52 -6.46 17.66
C VAL A 114 -7.67 -5.86 16.84
N ASN A 115 -7.98 -6.48 15.69
CA ASN A 115 -8.98 -6.01 14.73
C ASN A 115 -9.65 -7.18 13.97
N LEU A 116 -10.82 -7.63 14.40
CA LEU A 116 -11.68 -8.53 13.63
C LEU A 116 -12.53 -7.71 12.64
N SER A 117 -12.07 -7.60 11.40
CA SER A 117 -12.73 -6.84 10.33
C SER A 117 -12.92 -7.74 9.10
N PRO A 118 -14.11 -7.82 8.48
CA PRO A 118 -14.42 -8.83 7.47
C PRO A 118 -13.80 -8.50 6.09
N TYR A 119 -13.07 -7.39 6.03
CA TYR A 119 -12.39 -6.84 4.86
C TYR A 119 -10.87 -6.75 5.05
N GLU A 120 -10.32 -7.26 6.17
CA GLU A 120 -8.91 -7.12 6.54
C GLU A 120 -8.38 -8.44 7.14
N ASN A 121 -8.38 -9.52 6.35
CA ASN A 121 -7.92 -10.84 6.80
C ASN A 121 -6.45 -10.87 7.25
N ASP A 122 -5.63 -9.94 6.77
CA ASP A 122 -4.20 -9.95 7.08
C ASP A 122 -3.88 -9.08 8.31
N ARG A 123 -4.78 -8.17 8.69
CA ARG A 123 -4.62 -7.20 9.79
C ARG A 123 -5.41 -7.57 11.06
N ILE A 124 -5.36 -8.84 11.45
CA ILE A 124 -6.13 -9.36 12.61
C ILE A 124 -5.47 -9.02 13.96
N ILE A 125 -4.17 -9.30 14.08
CA ILE A 125 -3.38 -9.18 15.32
C ILE A 125 -1.87 -9.29 14.97
N PRO A 126 -0.97 -8.47 15.55
CA PRO A 126 0.48 -8.57 15.31
C PRO A 126 1.05 -9.96 15.61
N GLU A 127 1.98 -10.44 14.78
CA GLU A 127 2.33 -11.87 14.72
C GLU A 127 2.81 -12.43 16.07
N LYS A 128 3.81 -11.82 16.71
CA LYS A 128 4.32 -12.30 18.00
C LYS A 128 3.30 -12.18 19.12
N PHE A 129 2.47 -11.13 19.11
CA PHE A 129 1.38 -10.98 20.07
C PHE A 129 0.31 -12.07 19.88
N SER A 130 0.06 -12.51 18.65
CA SER A 130 -0.90 -13.57 18.32
C SER A 130 -0.54 -14.96 18.89
N TYR A 131 0.75 -15.19 19.18
CA TYR A 131 1.20 -16.40 19.84
C TYR A 131 0.96 -16.38 21.36
N THR A 132 0.66 -15.23 21.98
CA THR A 132 0.48 -15.12 23.44
C THR A 132 -0.96 -15.43 23.86
N GLU A 133 -1.13 -15.92 25.09
CA GLU A 133 -2.47 -16.10 25.67
C GLU A 133 -3.23 -14.76 25.79
N MET A 134 -2.52 -13.65 26.04
CA MET A 134 -3.08 -12.30 26.07
C MET A 134 -3.65 -11.89 24.71
N GLY A 135 -2.92 -12.12 23.61
CA GLY A 135 -3.35 -11.74 22.26
C GLY A 135 -4.57 -12.53 21.78
N ARG A 136 -4.57 -13.86 22.00
CA ARG A 136 -5.75 -14.72 21.74
C ARG A 136 -6.99 -14.20 22.46
N ASP A 137 -6.84 -13.89 23.75
CA ASP A 137 -7.97 -13.50 24.59
C ASP A 137 -8.43 -12.08 24.31
N LEU A 138 -7.55 -11.17 23.92
CA LEU A 138 -7.91 -9.83 23.46
C LEU A 138 -8.72 -9.89 22.16
N LEU A 139 -8.32 -10.74 21.21
CA LEU A 139 -9.05 -10.97 19.96
C LEU A 139 -10.45 -11.57 20.22
N ALA A 140 -10.58 -12.45 21.23
CA ALA A 140 -11.86 -12.99 21.68
C ALA A 140 -12.77 -11.92 22.33
N GLN A 141 -12.21 -10.90 22.98
CA GLN A 141 -12.97 -9.76 23.53
C GLN A 141 -13.46 -8.82 22.42
N ASP A 142 -12.72 -8.66 21.33
CA ASP A 142 -13.17 -7.90 20.15
C ASP A 142 -14.35 -8.57 19.43
N TYR A 143 -14.37 -9.91 19.35
CA TYR A 143 -15.55 -10.64 18.86
C TYR A 143 -16.80 -10.31 19.71
N LEU A 144 -16.65 -10.32 21.04
CA LEU A 144 -17.73 -9.98 21.97
C LEU A 144 -18.20 -8.53 21.82
N LEU A 145 -17.30 -7.57 21.64
CA LEU A 145 -17.64 -6.18 21.33
C LEU A 145 -18.53 -6.08 20.10
N LYS A 146 -18.19 -6.78 19.02
CA LYS A 146 -18.96 -6.75 17.77
C LYS A 146 -20.32 -7.44 17.90
N GLN A 147 -20.42 -8.56 18.64
CA GLN A 147 -21.70 -9.21 18.93
C GLN A 147 -22.63 -8.36 19.82
N ILE A 148 -22.10 -7.72 20.87
CA ILE A 148 -22.88 -6.87 21.78
C ILE A 148 -23.32 -5.59 21.06
N THR A 149 -22.44 -4.94 20.31
CA THR A 149 -22.78 -3.74 19.51
C THR A 149 -23.90 -4.03 18.51
N ALA A 150 -23.81 -5.16 17.78
CA ALA A 150 -24.88 -5.61 16.90
C ALA A 150 -26.19 -5.86 17.67
N SER A 151 -26.13 -6.53 18.82
CA SER A 151 -27.30 -6.87 19.64
C SER A 151 -27.99 -5.63 20.23
N LEU A 152 -27.24 -4.58 20.58
CA LEU A 152 -27.79 -3.30 21.05
C LEU A 152 -28.55 -2.54 19.97
N LEU A 153 -28.25 -2.76 18.68
CA LEU A 153 -28.95 -2.18 17.53
C LEU A 153 -30.22 -2.96 17.12
N ASN A 154 -30.59 -4.03 17.84
CA ASN A 154 -31.78 -4.82 17.54
C ASN A 154 -33.08 -4.04 17.91
N PRO A 155 -34.01 -3.79 16.97
CA PRO A 155 -35.25 -3.02 17.21
C PRO A 155 -36.27 -3.73 18.12
N ASP A 156 -36.06 -5.01 18.45
CA ASP A 156 -36.87 -5.71 19.45
C ASP A 156 -36.25 -5.65 20.86
N GLU A 157 -35.02 -5.15 20.99
CA GLU A 157 -34.41 -4.77 22.26
C GLU A 157 -34.77 -3.36 22.73
N LYS A 158 -34.65 -3.10 24.04
CA LYS A 158 -35.05 -1.79 24.62
C LYS A 158 -34.15 -0.64 24.14
N ILE A 159 -32.84 -0.90 24.03
CA ILE A 159 -31.87 0.12 23.60
C ILE A 159 -32.00 0.36 22.09
N GLY A 160 -32.09 -0.72 21.30
CA GLY A 160 -32.28 -0.63 19.85
C GLY A 160 -33.58 0.06 19.44
N ARG A 161 -34.71 -0.14 20.15
CA ARG A 161 -35.90 0.72 19.97
C ARG A 161 -35.56 2.20 20.11
N SER A 162 -34.98 2.59 21.25
CA SER A 162 -34.64 3.99 21.50
C SER A 162 -33.68 4.58 20.47
N PHE A 163 -32.83 3.75 19.86
CA PHE A 163 -31.97 4.12 18.73
C PHE A 163 -32.79 4.32 17.45
N TRP A 164 -33.61 3.35 17.03
CA TRP A 164 -34.41 3.42 15.81
C TRP A 164 -35.52 4.47 15.87
N ASP A 165 -36.21 4.60 17.01
CA ASP A 165 -37.19 5.67 17.28
C ASP A 165 -36.55 7.06 17.02
N ARG A 166 -35.35 7.28 17.58
CA ARG A 166 -34.61 8.55 17.45
C ARG A 166 -34.07 8.79 16.03
N ILE A 167 -33.73 7.72 15.31
CA ILE A 167 -33.36 7.76 13.89
C ILE A 167 -34.57 8.15 13.02
N TYR A 168 -35.77 7.64 13.33
CA TYR A 168 -37.00 7.96 12.59
C TYR A 168 -37.52 9.37 12.88
N ASP A 169 -37.48 9.82 14.14
CA ASP A 169 -37.71 11.23 14.52
C ASP A 169 -36.86 12.18 13.64
N LEU A 170 -35.54 11.92 13.58
CA LEU A 170 -34.58 12.78 12.91
C LEU A 170 -34.64 12.68 11.38
N ALA A 171 -35.06 11.53 10.84
CA ALA A 171 -35.40 11.40 9.42
C ALA A 171 -36.65 12.24 9.08
N TYR A 172 -37.69 12.15 9.91
CA TYR A 172 -38.96 12.84 9.69
C TYR A 172 -38.86 14.37 9.83
N GLU A 173 -38.24 14.88 10.90
CA GLU A 173 -38.04 16.33 11.15
C GLU A 173 -37.40 17.06 9.96
N LYS A 174 -36.63 16.33 9.15
CA LYS A 174 -35.64 16.86 8.22
C LYS A 174 -35.92 16.56 6.75
N TYR A 175 -36.47 15.38 6.46
CA TYR A 175 -36.78 14.94 5.10
C TYR A 175 -38.29 14.73 4.89
N GLY A 176 -39.12 14.89 5.92
CA GLY A 176 -40.58 14.70 5.86
C GLY A 176 -41.00 13.25 5.62
N THR A 177 -40.09 12.30 5.87
CA THR A 177 -40.32 10.85 5.72
C THR A 177 -39.45 10.09 6.73
N GLU A 178 -40.00 9.01 7.29
CA GLU A 178 -39.28 8.06 8.13
C GLU A 178 -38.67 6.90 7.30
N ASP A 179 -38.92 6.85 6.00
CA ASP A 179 -38.46 5.79 5.08
C ASP A 179 -37.19 6.22 4.36
N ILE A 180 -36.03 5.95 4.98
CA ILE A 180 -34.70 6.25 4.45
C ILE A 180 -33.78 5.05 4.74
N PRO A 181 -33.06 4.50 3.73
CA PRO A 181 -32.00 3.54 3.98
C PRO A 181 -30.83 4.23 4.67
N ILE A 182 -30.55 3.84 5.90
CA ILE A 182 -29.47 4.38 6.74
C ILE A 182 -28.47 3.26 6.99
N ASP A 183 -27.20 3.53 6.68
CA ASP A 183 -26.11 2.64 7.06
C ASP A 183 -25.82 2.79 8.54
N THR A 184 -26.12 1.75 9.31
CA THR A 184 -25.86 1.67 10.75
C THR A 184 -24.54 0.99 11.08
N PHE A 185 -23.79 0.49 10.08
CA PHE A 185 -22.50 -0.18 10.30
C PHE A 185 -21.40 0.84 10.64
N ASN A 186 -21.19 1.06 11.94
CA ASN A 186 -20.20 1.97 12.47
C ASN A 186 -19.23 1.19 13.36
N LYS A 187 -17.93 1.24 13.06
CA LYS A 187 -16.93 0.55 13.88
C LYS A 187 -16.77 1.24 15.24
N VAL A 188 -16.63 0.43 16.27
CA VAL A 188 -16.43 0.85 17.66
C VAL A 188 -15.07 0.38 18.13
N TRP A 189 -14.38 1.26 18.87
CA TRP A 189 -13.10 1.01 19.52
C TRP A 189 -13.24 0.89 21.03
N ILE A 190 -12.36 0.08 21.64
CA ILE A 190 -11.99 0.22 23.04
C ILE A 190 -10.53 0.67 23.13
N VAL A 191 -10.27 1.73 23.89
CA VAL A 191 -8.92 2.22 24.21
C VAL A 191 -8.75 2.49 25.70
N PRO A 192 -7.53 2.41 26.26
CA PRO A 192 -7.28 2.77 27.66
C PRO A 192 -7.18 4.28 27.82
N ASP A 193 -7.89 4.81 28.82
CA ASP A 193 -8.13 6.25 28.98
C ASP A 193 -7.35 6.84 30.15
N GLU A 194 -7.61 6.39 31.38
CA GLU A 194 -6.86 6.83 32.56
C GLU A 194 -6.40 5.69 33.47
N ALA A 195 -5.19 5.83 33.99
CA ALA A 195 -4.62 4.95 35.00
C ALA A 195 -4.04 5.78 36.16
N LEU A 196 -4.27 5.34 37.40
CA LEU A 196 -3.66 5.91 38.58
C LEU A 196 -2.91 4.82 39.35
N VAL A 197 -1.60 4.95 39.40
CA VAL A 197 -0.70 4.10 40.21
C VAL A 197 -0.22 4.91 41.42
N TYR A 198 -0.18 4.27 42.58
CA TYR A 198 0.38 4.80 43.83
C TYR A 198 1.58 3.95 44.24
N GLU A 199 2.74 4.59 44.35
CA GLU A 199 3.98 3.98 44.83
C GLU A 199 4.10 4.18 46.35
N GLU A 200 4.30 3.10 47.10
CA GLU A 200 4.62 3.09 48.53
C GLU A 200 5.78 2.12 48.78
N GLY A 201 6.96 2.65 49.12
CA GLY A 201 8.20 1.87 49.12
C GLY A 201 8.43 1.15 47.78
N ASN A 202 8.68 -0.17 47.81
CA ASN A 202 8.94 -0.97 46.60
C ASN A 202 7.67 -1.42 45.86
N VAL A 203 6.48 -0.95 46.26
CA VAL A 203 5.18 -1.47 45.79
C VAL A 203 4.42 -0.42 44.98
N ALA A 204 3.95 -0.82 43.79
CA ALA A 204 3.07 -0.03 42.94
C ALA A 204 1.65 -0.58 42.95
N TYR A 205 0.73 0.16 43.58
CA TYR A 205 -0.68 -0.15 43.68
C TYR A 205 -1.48 0.50 42.54
N LEU A 206 -2.24 -0.27 41.79
CA LEU A 206 -3.22 0.20 40.81
C LEU A 206 -4.49 0.67 41.54
N VAL A 207 -4.64 1.99 41.67
CA VAL A 207 -5.75 2.64 42.38
C VAL A 207 -6.95 2.89 41.48
N LYS A 208 -6.73 3.16 40.18
CA LYS A 208 -7.80 3.38 39.19
C LYS A 208 -7.34 2.96 37.80
N SER A 209 -8.25 2.39 37.03
CA SER A 209 -8.12 2.02 35.62
C SER A 209 -9.44 2.34 34.91
N HIS A 210 -9.40 2.97 33.73
CA HIS A 210 -10.58 3.22 32.90
C HIS A 210 -10.29 2.87 31.44
N LEU A 211 -11.24 2.21 30.80
CA LEU A 211 -11.28 1.99 29.35
C LEU A 211 -12.37 2.90 28.76
N LYS A 212 -12.11 3.53 27.64
CA LYS A 212 -13.07 4.40 26.95
C LYS A 212 -13.52 3.75 25.64
N VAL A 213 -14.79 3.91 25.32
CA VAL A 213 -15.40 3.36 24.10
C VAL A 213 -15.70 4.51 23.14
N MET A 214 -15.31 4.34 21.88
CA MET A 214 -15.24 5.44 20.91
C MET A 214 -15.67 4.98 19.52
N LEU A 215 -16.20 5.87 18.69
CA LEU A 215 -16.32 5.58 17.25
C LEU A 215 -14.95 5.70 16.58
N GLU A 216 -14.82 5.06 15.41
CA GLU A 216 -13.62 5.14 14.56
C GLU A 216 -13.16 6.59 14.31
N GLU A 217 -14.08 7.50 13.96
CA GLU A 217 -13.80 8.95 13.82
C GLU A 217 -13.20 9.57 15.08
N ASP A 218 -13.73 9.21 16.26
CA ASP A 218 -13.30 9.77 17.54
C ASP A 218 -11.91 9.24 17.91
N TYR A 219 -11.63 7.97 17.62
CA TYR A 219 -10.32 7.34 17.83
C TYR A 219 -9.25 7.92 16.90
N LEU A 220 -9.56 8.06 15.61
CA LEU A 220 -8.63 8.59 14.61
C LEU A 220 -8.35 10.08 14.82
N SER A 221 -9.36 10.87 15.20
CA SER A 221 -9.15 12.24 15.63
C SER A 221 -8.31 12.32 16.91
N GLN A 222 -8.46 11.38 17.86
CA GLN A 222 -7.59 11.30 19.05
C GLN A 222 -6.12 10.98 18.68
N GLN A 223 -5.87 10.06 17.76
CA GLN A 223 -4.51 9.75 17.25
C GLN A 223 -3.88 10.97 16.55
N ASN A 224 -4.63 11.66 15.69
CA ASN A 224 -4.13 12.86 14.99
C ASN A 224 -3.88 14.04 15.94
N ASN A 225 -4.75 14.26 16.94
CA ASN A 225 -4.58 15.32 17.96
C ASN A 225 -3.38 15.11 18.90
N GLN A 226 -2.71 13.94 18.90
CA GLN A 226 -1.43 13.79 19.60
C GLN A 226 -0.24 14.39 18.83
N LYS A 227 -0.36 14.60 17.50
CA LYS A 227 0.72 15.17 16.67
C LYS A 227 0.64 16.68 16.51
N GLU A 228 -0.56 17.26 16.45
CA GLU A 228 -0.73 18.71 16.33
C GLU A 228 -1.77 19.29 17.30
N ARG A 229 -1.43 20.44 17.90
CA ARG A 229 -2.35 21.32 18.64
C ARG A 229 -2.16 22.75 18.15
N LEU A 230 -2.99 23.22 17.22
CA LEU A 230 -3.25 24.66 16.99
C LEU A 230 -4.36 24.91 15.93
N SER A 231 -5.56 25.29 16.40
CA SER A 231 -6.61 26.10 15.68
C SER A 231 -7.20 25.58 14.35
N SER A 232 -8.47 25.86 14.01
CA SER A 232 -9.55 26.60 14.69
C SER A 232 -10.92 26.23 14.09
N ASP A 233 -12.01 26.56 14.79
CA ASP A 233 -13.39 26.33 14.34
C ASP A 233 -13.78 27.23 13.14
N GLU A 234 -13.99 26.66 11.95
CA GLU A 234 -14.93 27.18 10.91
C GLU A 234 -15.10 26.18 9.74
N ASP A 235 -15.69 25.00 9.98
CA ASP A 235 -16.04 24.05 8.92
C ASP A 235 -17.35 23.26 9.23
N LEU A 236 -18.48 23.92 9.04
CA LEU A 236 -19.83 23.33 9.14
C LEU A 236 -20.66 23.74 7.92
N LEU A 237 -20.91 22.80 6.99
CA LEU A 237 -22.09 22.71 6.08
C LEU A 237 -21.97 21.66 4.94
N ALA A 238 -21.06 20.68 5.02
CA ALA A 238 -21.08 19.48 4.15
C ALA A 238 -21.60 18.20 4.88
N ILE A 239 -21.87 18.33 6.17
CA ILE A 239 -22.22 17.25 7.08
C ILE A 239 -23.73 17.27 7.32
N ASP A 240 -24.45 16.19 6.98
CA ASP A 240 -25.86 16.12 7.40
C ASP A 240 -26.52 14.72 7.43
N LYS A 241 -26.09 13.73 6.61
CA LYS A 241 -26.71 12.39 6.61
C LYS A 241 -26.04 11.34 7.50
N GLN A 242 -24.71 11.36 7.63
CA GLN A 242 -23.99 10.32 8.40
C GLN A 242 -23.65 10.73 9.84
N GLU A 243 -23.22 11.96 10.12
CA GLU A 243 -23.03 12.41 11.51
C GLU A 243 -24.30 12.25 12.35
N ASN A 244 -25.46 12.51 11.77
CA ASN A 244 -26.74 12.44 12.48
C ASN A 244 -27.13 11.01 12.90
N ALA A 245 -26.61 9.97 12.24
CA ALA A 245 -26.70 8.60 12.76
C ALA A 245 -25.63 8.35 13.82
N LYS A 246 -24.39 8.82 13.59
CA LYS A 246 -23.25 8.64 14.49
C LYS A 246 -23.41 9.37 15.83
N SER A 247 -24.04 10.53 15.87
CA SER A 247 -24.39 11.27 17.09
C SER A 247 -25.39 10.48 17.94
N ILE A 248 -26.41 9.86 17.33
CA ILE A 248 -27.36 8.98 18.04
C ILE A 248 -26.62 7.72 18.58
N ILE A 249 -25.65 7.16 17.85
CA ILE A 249 -24.79 6.08 18.39
C ILE A 249 -23.96 6.57 19.59
N ARG A 250 -23.36 7.76 19.51
CA ARG A 250 -22.63 8.41 20.63
C ARG A 250 -23.54 8.72 21.84
N GLU A 251 -24.80 9.06 21.63
CA GLU A 251 -25.79 9.34 22.69
C GLU A 251 -26.36 8.07 23.36
N ILE A 252 -26.64 7.01 22.58
CA ILE A 252 -27.47 5.87 23.03
C ILE A 252 -26.68 4.57 23.19
N ILE A 253 -25.72 4.28 22.31
CA ILE A 253 -25.03 2.98 22.26
C ILE A 253 -23.70 3.03 23.01
N ILE A 254 -22.87 4.05 22.75
CA ILE A 254 -21.53 4.19 23.35
C ILE A 254 -21.55 4.20 24.89
N PRO A 255 -22.47 4.92 25.59
CA PRO A 255 -22.44 4.96 27.06
C PRO A 255 -22.78 3.62 27.72
N GLU A 256 -23.65 2.82 27.10
CA GLU A 256 -23.98 1.48 27.60
C GLU A 256 -22.89 0.45 27.25
N LEU A 257 -22.21 0.59 26.10
CA LEU A 257 -20.99 -0.18 25.80
C LEU A 257 -19.83 0.15 26.75
N GLU A 258 -19.56 1.43 27.05
CA GLU A 258 -18.48 1.82 27.97
C GLU A 258 -18.71 1.29 29.39
N LYS A 259 -19.96 1.29 29.83
CA LYS A 259 -20.41 0.68 31.10
C LYS A 259 -20.26 -0.84 31.10
N GLU A 260 -20.60 -1.53 30.01
CA GLU A 260 -20.38 -2.98 29.85
C GLU A 260 -18.88 -3.33 29.84
N VAL A 261 -18.05 -2.50 29.19
CA VAL A 261 -16.59 -2.64 29.13
C VAL A 261 -15.93 -2.42 30.50
N ASN A 262 -16.35 -1.41 31.27
CA ASN A 262 -15.76 -1.11 32.58
C ASN A 262 -16.35 -1.92 33.76
N HIS A 263 -17.58 -2.44 33.64
CA HIS A 263 -18.27 -3.07 34.76
C HIS A 263 -19.01 -4.37 34.42
N GLY A 264 -19.45 -4.59 33.18
CA GLY A 264 -20.16 -5.79 32.76
C GLY A 264 -19.28 -7.04 32.76
N LYS A 265 -19.85 -8.19 33.10
CA LYS A 265 -19.18 -9.50 33.16
C LYS A 265 -18.53 -9.94 31.84
N HIS A 266 -19.06 -9.58 30.67
CA HIS A 266 -18.47 -10.00 29.38
C HIS A 266 -17.03 -9.48 29.17
N PHE A 267 -16.73 -8.26 29.63
CA PHE A 267 -15.39 -7.66 29.53
C PHE A 267 -14.52 -7.84 30.79
N ALA A 268 -14.88 -8.78 31.65
CA ALA A 268 -14.08 -9.19 32.80
C ALA A 268 -12.61 -9.51 32.42
N LEU A 269 -12.43 -10.20 31.29
CA LEU A 269 -11.13 -10.64 30.79
C LEU A 269 -10.30 -9.46 30.26
N LEU A 270 -10.93 -8.52 29.55
CA LEU A 270 -10.30 -7.28 29.09
C LEU A 270 -9.81 -6.41 30.25
N ARG A 271 -10.57 -6.32 31.35
CA ARG A 271 -10.13 -5.62 32.57
C ARG A 271 -8.97 -6.32 33.28
N GLN A 272 -8.91 -7.65 33.23
CA GLN A 272 -7.77 -8.44 33.72
C GLN A 272 -6.49 -8.17 32.90
N ILE A 273 -6.61 -8.12 31.58
CA ILE A 273 -5.51 -7.76 30.67
C ILE A 273 -5.04 -6.33 30.97
N THR A 274 -5.97 -5.37 30.99
CA THR A 274 -5.68 -3.94 31.20
C THR A 274 -5.00 -3.64 32.53
N ASN A 275 -5.41 -4.29 33.64
CA ASN A 275 -4.76 -4.09 34.94
C ASN A 275 -3.33 -4.62 34.97
N SER A 276 -3.10 -5.78 34.33
CA SER A 276 -1.77 -6.41 34.21
C SER A 276 -0.86 -5.52 33.34
N LEU A 277 -1.40 -4.99 32.25
CA LEU A 277 -0.75 -4.06 31.33
C LEU A 277 -0.35 -2.74 31.99
N ILE A 278 -1.22 -2.12 32.79
CA ILE A 278 -0.94 -0.86 33.50
C ILE A 278 0.25 -1.04 34.46
N LEU A 279 0.33 -2.17 35.15
CA LEU A 279 1.44 -2.47 36.06
C LEU A 279 2.73 -2.84 35.33
N ALA A 280 2.65 -3.53 34.18
CA ALA A 280 3.80 -3.77 33.31
C ALA A 280 4.34 -2.46 32.70
N THR A 281 3.44 -1.57 32.26
CA THR A 281 3.74 -0.21 31.78
C THR A 281 4.44 0.62 32.86
N TRP A 282 3.99 0.52 34.11
CA TRP A 282 4.67 1.16 35.24
C TRP A 282 6.10 0.62 35.41
N TYR A 283 6.31 -0.70 35.34
CA TYR A 283 7.63 -1.32 35.42
C TYR A 283 8.54 -0.85 34.26
N LYS A 284 8.06 -0.86 33.01
CA LYS A 284 8.79 -0.33 31.83
C LYS A 284 9.27 1.11 32.05
N LYS A 285 8.40 1.96 32.61
CA LYS A 285 8.68 3.39 32.85
C LYS A 285 9.58 3.64 34.07
N THR A 286 9.56 2.76 35.07
CA THR A 286 10.29 2.93 36.34
C THR A 286 11.66 2.23 36.37
N LEU A 287 11.82 1.05 35.73
CA LEU A 287 13.04 0.24 35.74
C LEU A 287 13.65 0.00 34.35
N LYS A 288 13.49 0.97 33.43
CA LYS A 288 14.00 0.91 32.05
C LYS A 288 15.48 0.51 31.92
N GLU A 289 16.32 0.94 32.84
CA GLU A 289 17.77 0.68 32.82
C GLU A 289 18.20 -0.68 33.40
N SER A 290 17.27 -1.45 33.96
CA SER A 290 17.53 -2.79 34.50
C SER A 290 17.97 -3.79 33.42
N LEU A 291 18.59 -4.90 33.85
CA LEU A 291 18.97 -5.99 32.94
C LEU A 291 17.75 -6.56 32.19
N LEU A 292 16.61 -6.73 32.87
CA LEU A 292 15.35 -7.15 32.26
C LEU A 292 14.82 -6.09 31.27
N GLY A 293 14.93 -4.80 31.62
CA GLY A 293 14.63 -3.67 30.75
C GLY A 293 15.43 -3.66 29.44
N LYS A 294 16.68 -4.13 29.47
CA LYS A 294 17.56 -4.20 28.29
C LYS A 294 17.38 -5.48 27.47
N VAL A 295 17.09 -6.62 28.12
CA VAL A 295 17.15 -7.96 27.50
C VAL A 295 15.78 -8.59 27.22
N TYR A 296 14.70 -8.14 27.88
CA TYR A 296 13.37 -8.77 27.79
C TYR A 296 12.24 -7.79 27.44
N VAL A 297 12.31 -6.54 27.92
CA VAL A 297 11.31 -5.49 27.63
C VAL A 297 11.34 -5.07 26.16
N ASP A 298 10.15 -4.99 25.55
CA ASP A 298 9.94 -4.64 24.14
C ASP A 298 10.78 -5.49 23.14
N LYS A 299 11.06 -6.75 23.49
CA LYS A 299 11.82 -7.71 22.66
C LYS A 299 10.99 -8.81 22.00
N ALA A 300 9.67 -8.79 22.20
CA ALA A 300 8.72 -9.81 21.71
C ALA A 300 9.12 -11.26 22.02
N LYS A 301 9.73 -11.48 23.20
CA LYS A 301 10.20 -12.80 23.68
C LYS A 301 9.05 -13.57 24.33
N VAL A 302 8.25 -14.20 23.49
CA VAL A 302 7.01 -14.89 23.89
C VAL A 302 7.17 -16.35 24.33
N ASP A 303 8.36 -16.93 24.18
CA ASP A 303 8.63 -18.31 24.59
C ASP A 303 8.32 -18.51 26.08
N GLY A 304 7.52 -19.53 26.41
CA GLY A 304 7.10 -19.82 27.79
C GLY A 304 5.87 -19.04 28.28
N ILE A 305 5.42 -18.04 27.52
CA ILE A 305 4.10 -17.40 27.68
C ILE A 305 3.20 -17.58 26.44
N ASP A 306 3.70 -18.30 25.44
CA ASP A 306 3.00 -18.62 24.20
C ASP A 306 1.98 -19.77 24.36
N ILE A 307 1.19 -19.98 23.30
CA ILE A 307 0.13 -20.98 23.21
C ILE A 307 0.52 -22.11 22.24
N GLU A 308 0.09 -23.33 22.55
CA GLU A 308 0.34 -24.51 21.72
C GLU A 308 -0.32 -24.39 20.32
N ASP A 309 -1.56 -23.90 20.27
CA ASP A 309 -2.33 -23.74 19.04
C ASP A 309 -2.17 -22.34 18.44
N LYS A 310 -1.11 -22.14 17.66
CA LYS A 310 -0.82 -20.87 16.98
C LYS A 310 -1.76 -20.56 15.81
N THR A 311 -2.65 -21.50 15.43
CA THR A 311 -3.70 -21.30 14.39
C THR A 311 -5.02 -20.74 14.94
N ILE A 312 -5.07 -20.43 16.24
CA ILE A 312 -6.32 -20.01 16.89
C ILE A 312 -6.83 -18.64 16.43
N LYS A 313 -5.94 -17.75 15.94
CA LYS A 313 -6.32 -16.46 15.35
C LYS A 313 -7.19 -16.65 14.09
N GLU A 314 -6.82 -17.59 13.21
CA GLU A 314 -7.63 -17.91 12.02
C GLU A 314 -8.99 -18.50 12.42
N LYS A 315 -9.06 -19.28 13.50
CA LYS A 315 -10.33 -19.89 13.96
C LYS A 315 -11.31 -18.84 14.49
N ILE A 316 -10.82 -17.89 15.31
CA ILE A 316 -11.64 -16.75 15.78
C ILE A 316 -12.06 -15.87 14.60
N TYR A 317 -11.15 -15.59 13.67
CA TYR A 317 -11.44 -14.79 12.47
C TYR A 317 -12.49 -15.44 11.56
N ASN A 318 -12.38 -16.74 11.27
CA ASN A 318 -13.36 -17.44 10.44
C ASN A 318 -14.74 -17.49 11.10
N GLN A 319 -14.83 -17.68 12.43
CA GLN A 319 -16.09 -17.59 13.17
C GLN A 319 -16.69 -16.16 13.13
N TYR A 320 -15.85 -15.13 13.19
CA TYR A 320 -16.27 -13.73 13.00
C TYR A 320 -16.83 -13.50 11.58
N VAL A 321 -16.11 -13.90 10.55
CA VAL A 321 -16.52 -13.75 9.14
C VAL A 321 -17.81 -14.54 8.87
N GLU A 322 -17.99 -15.73 9.44
CA GLU A 322 -19.24 -16.49 9.35
C GLU A 322 -20.39 -15.75 10.05
N SER A 323 -20.17 -15.18 11.24
CA SER A 323 -21.19 -14.37 11.93
C SER A 323 -21.52 -13.06 11.21
N PHE A 324 -20.56 -12.45 10.51
CA PHE A 324 -20.79 -11.26 9.69
C PHE A 324 -21.59 -11.60 8.42
N LYS A 325 -21.29 -12.74 7.77
CA LYS A 325 -21.99 -13.21 6.56
C LYS A 325 -23.43 -13.66 6.83
N ASN A 326 -23.67 -14.33 7.96
CA ASN A 326 -25.02 -14.75 8.35
C ASN A 326 -25.82 -13.61 9.03
N GLY A 327 -25.12 -12.66 9.64
CA GLY A 327 -25.69 -11.59 10.45
C GLY A 327 -26.09 -12.04 11.86
N VAL A 328 -26.23 -11.07 12.77
CA VAL A 328 -26.78 -11.28 14.12
C VAL A 328 -28.32 -11.25 14.07
N PHE A 329 -28.89 -10.47 13.15
CA PHE A 329 -30.28 -10.56 12.71
C PHE A 329 -30.42 -10.03 11.28
N ASN A 330 -31.41 -10.51 10.53
CA ASN A 330 -31.84 -9.98 9.23
C ASN A 330 -33.31 -10.37 8.99
N TYR A 331 -34.24 -9.42 9.12
CA TYR A 331 -35.67 -9.66 8.98
C TYR A 331 -36.43 -8.40 8.52
N ILE A 332 -37.65 -8.60 8.04
CA ILE A 332 -38.58 -7.52 7.70
C ILE A 332 -39.69 -7.51 8.74
N LYS A 333 -40.00 -6.32 9.26
CA LYS A 333 -40.99 -6.07 10.30
C LYS A 333 -41.99 -5.04 9.78
N GLU A 334 -43.28 -5.37 9.84
CA GLU A 334 -44.36 -4.45 9.48
C GLU A 334 -44.63 -3.50 10.66
N GLU A 335 -44.38 -2.21 10.48
CA GLU A 335 -44.53 -1.19 11.52
C GLU A 335 -45.38 -0.02 11.03
N TYR A 336 -46.10 0.63 11.94
CA TYR A 336 -47.04 1.70 11.63
C TYR A 336 -46.32 3.05 11.65
N ASP A 337 -46.22 3.70 10.48
CA ASP A 337 -45.75 5.07 10.32
C ASP A 337 -46.83 6.06 10.81
N PRO A 338 -46.59 6.82 11.90
CA PRO A 338 -47.55 7.79 12.43
C PRO A 338 -47.87 8.95 11.47
N SER A 339 -46.94 9.29 10.57
CA SER A 339 -47.04 10.42 9.65
C SER A 339 -47.86 10.10 8.39
N THR A 340 -47.64 8.93 7.77
CA THR A 340 -48.41 8.48 6.60
C THR A 340 -49.66 7.66 6.96
N GLN A 341 -49.81 7.28 8.24
CA GLN A 341 -50.89 6.44 8.78
C GLN A 341 -50.99 5.06 8.10
N GLN A 342 -49.86 4.53 7.67
CA GLN A 342 -49.77 3.30 6.89
C GLN A 342 -48.80 2.33 7.58
N ILE A 343 -49.06 1.02 7.40
CA ILE A 343 -48.06 0.01 7.73
C ILE A 343 -47.02 -0.04 6.62
N ILE A 344 -45.76 0.04 7.00
CA ILE A 344 -44.59 0.00 6.13
C ILE A 344 -43.70 -1.19 6.55
N PRO A 345 -43.30 -2.07 5.61
CA PRO A 345 -42.36 -3.15 5.91
C PRO A 345 -40.93 -2.61 6.01
N ARG A 346 -40.43 -2.41 7.23
CA ARG A 346 -39.05 -1.97 7.51
C ARG A 346 -38.12 -3.19 7.57
N LYS A 347 -36.99 -3.16 6.85
CA LYS A 347 -35.97 -4.22 6.92
C LYS A 347 -34.92 -3.87 7.97
N TYR A 348 -34.77 -4.72 8.96
CA TYR A 348 -33.78 -4.61 10.03
C TYR A 348 -32.72 -5.70 9.87
N PHE A 349 -31.46 -5.30 9.80
CA PHE A 349 -30.33 -6.22 9.68
C PHE A 349 -29.10 -5.72 10.42
N SER A 350 -28.23 -6.65 10.81
CA SER A 350 -26.89 -6.37 11.34
C SER A 350 -25.94 -7.47 10.85
N GLY A 351 -25.06 -7.14 9.90
CA GLY A 351 -24.41 -8.10 9.01
C GLY A 351 -25.36 -8.64 7.92
N GLY A 352 -24.90 -9.61 7.12
CA GLY A 352 -25.72 -10.26 6.09
C GLY A 352 -25.51 -9.78 4.65
N TRP A 353 -24.28 -9.75 4.15
CA TRP A 353 -24.01 -9.38 2.75
C TRP A 353 -24.35 -10.51 1.77
N ASN A 354 -25.46 -10.34 1.03
CA ASN A 354 -25.72 -11.01 -0.25
C ASN A 354 -26.00 -9.92 -1.30
N GLY A 355 -25.33 -9.98 -2.46
CA GLY A 355 -25.32 -8.91 -3.46
C GLY A 355 -26.67 -8.54 -4.12
N ASN A 356 -27.75 -9.27 -3.82
CA ASN A 356 -29.07 -9.09 -4.43
C ASN A 356 -30.10 -8.47 -3.46
N ASP A 357 -29.71 -8.19 -2.21
CA ASP A 357 -30.68 -7.89 -1.13
C ASP A 357 -31.34 -6.50 -1.19
N TYR A 358 -30.92 -5.64 -2.12
CA TYR A 358 -31.55 -4.34 -2.42
C TYR A 358 -32.75 -4.46 -3.37
N GLU A 359 -32.70 -5.34 -4.39
CA GLU A 359 -33.75 -5.42 -5.42
C GLU A 359 -35.10 -5.90 -4.88
N ARG A 360 -35.10 -6.72 -3.82
CA ARG A 360 -36.33 -7.25 -3.21
C ARG A 360 -37.19 -6.20 -2.51
N ILE A 361 -36.58 -5.14 -1.99
CA ILE A 361 -37.30 -4.11 -1.22
C ILE A 361 -38.25 -3.33 -2.14
N THR A 362 -37.87 -3.13 -3.42
CA THR A 362 -38.68 -2.45 -4.45
C THR A 362 -39.78 -3.31 -5.10
N GLU A 363 -39.87 -4.61 -4.76
CA GLU A 363 -41.01 -5.45 -5.18
C GLU A 363 -42.16 -5.46 -4.17
N VAL A 364 -41.85 -5.55 -2.87
CA VAL A 364 -42.84 -5.74 -1.79
C VAL A 364 -43.83 -4.57 -1.66
N THR A 365 -43.41 -3.34 -2.00
CA THR A 365 -44.24 -2.13 -1.88
C THR A 365 -45.45 -2.08 -2.84
N LYS A 366 -45.60 -3.04 -3.77
CA LYS A 366 -46.70 -3.08 -4.76
C LYS A 366 -47.97 -3.77 -4.27
N ASP A 367 -47.88 -4.82 -3.43
CA ASP A 367 -49.04 -5.65 -3.05
C ASP A 367 -49.62 -5.28 -1.68
N ARG A 368 -50.27 -4.11 -1.61
CA ARG A 368 -51.00 -3.65 -0.42
C ARG A 368 -52.41 -4.23 -0.34
N GLN A 369 -52.66 -5.24 0.52
CA GLN A 369 -54.00 -5.44 1.10
C GLN A 369 -54.10 -6.33 2.37
N ARG A 370 -54.66 -5.72 3.43
CA ARG A 370 -55.33 -6.31 4.62
C ARG A 370 -54.50 -7.02 5.71
N ILE A 371 -54.35 -6.28 6.81
CA ILE A 371 -54.22 -6.75 8.20
C ILE A 371 -55.57 -7.32 8.71
N PRO A 372 -55.60 -8.10 9.80
CA PRO A 372 -56.22 -7.58 11.04
C PRO A 372 -55.46 -7.93 12.35
N GLU A 373 -55.85 -7.26 13.44
CA GLU A 373 -55.18 -7.22 14.76
C GLU A 373 -55.32 -8.50 15.61
N GLU A 374 -54.32 -8.79 16.46
CA GLU A 374 -54.45 -9.05 17.93
C GLU A 374 -53.08 -9.42 18.57
N TYR A 375 -53.01 -9.49 19.92
CA TYR A 375 -51.91 -9.99 20.77
C TYR A 375 -50.65 -9.12 21.05
N PHE A 376 -50.82 -8.14 21.96
CA PHE A 376 -49.78 -7.70 22.91
C PHE A 376 -49.99 -8.36 24.30
N ALA A 377 -48.92 -8.82 24.99
CA ALA A 377 -48.72 -8.84 26.47
C ALA A 377 -47.45 -9.64 26.89
N GLY A 378 -46.76 -9.30 28.00
CA GLY A 378 -45.44 -9.93 28.37
C GLY A 378 -45.06 -9.99 29.88
N ILE A 379 -44.66 -8.86 30.49
CA ILE A 379 -44.32 -8.69 31.95
C ILE A 379 -42.88 -9.15 32.40
N ARG A 380 -42.43 -8.70 33.60
CA ARG A 380 -41.05 -8.68 34.17
C ARG A 380 -40.83 -9.66 35.37
N GLY A 381 -39.58 -9.86 35.86
CA GLY A 381 -39.33 -10.42 37.22
C GLY A 381 -37.86 -10.60 37.74
N GLU A 382 -37.51 -9.90 38.83
CA GLU A 382 -36.23 -9.68 39.58
C GLU A 382 -35.50 -10.81 40.41
N LEU A 383 -34.15 -10.67 40.56
CA LEU A 383 -33.25 -10.70 41.79
C LEU A 383 -32.73 -11.97 42.59
N ASN A 384 -31.43 -11.87 43.06
CA ASN A 384 -30.79 -12.21 44.39
C ASN A 384 -29.80 -13.41 44.69
N SER A 385 -28.47 -13.09 44.82
CA SER A 385 -27.49 -13.27 45.95
C SER A 385 -26.87 -14.61 46.53
N SER A 386 -25.51 -14.67 46.65
CA SER A 386 -24.63 -14.92 47.88
C SER A 386 -23.62 -16.12 48.08
N ASN A 387 -22.35 -15.80 48.47
CA ASN A 387 -21.33 -16.39 49.43
C ASN A 387 -20.33 -17.60 49.20
N LEU A 388 -18.99 -17.30 49.21
CA LEU A 388 -17.78 -17.96 49.87
C LEU A 388 -17.25 -19.39 49.44
N ASP A 389 -16.03 -19.95 49.78
CA ASP A 389 -14.90 -19.64 50.73
C ASP A 389 -13.42 -20.10 50.28
N ASN A 390 -12.57 -20.80 51.09
CA ASN A 390 -11.10 -21.07 50.90
C ASN A 390 -10.53 -22.44 51.47
N THR A 391 -9.27 -22.90 51.11
CA THR A 391 -8.11 -23.29 52.03
C THR A 391 -7.05 -24.36 51.55
N LYS A 392 -5.83 -23.91 51.11
CA LYS A 392 -4.39 -24.21 51.45
C LYS A 392 -3.75 -25.64 51.44
N VAL A 393 -2.43 -25.70 51.11
CA VAL A 393 -1.38 -26.79 51.22
C VAL A 393 0.03 -26.22 50.81
N ILE A 394 1.17 -26.97 50.82
CA ILE A 394 2.62 -26.51 50.74
C ILE A 394 3.57 -27.57 50.10
N LEU A 395 4.74 -27.17 49.53
CA LEU A 395 5.85 -28.01 48.99
C LEU A 395 7.28 -27.60 49.47
N ASN A 396 8.32 -28.45 49.26
CA ASN A 396 9.75 -28.29 49.64
C ASN A 396 10.76 -28.90 48.62
N ASP A 397 11.90 -28.18 48.39
CA ASP A 397 13.35 -28.51 48.11
C ASP A 397 13.77 -29.68 47.14
N ASP A 398 14.97 -29.78 46.52
CA ASP A 398 16.31 -29.13 46.70
C ASP A 398 17.32 -29.37 45.50
N LEU A 399 18.50 -28.70 45.52
CA LEU A 399 19.84 -28.99 44.91
C LEU A 399 20.25 -28.65 43.42
N SER A 400 21.58 -28.45 43.26
CA SER A 400 22.40 -28.03 42.06
C SER A 400 23.84 -28.63 42.19
N PRO A 401 25.01 -28.13 41.68
CA PRO A 401 25.43 -27.12 40.65
C PRO A 401 26.65 -27.57 39.73
N VAL A 402 27.39 -26.64 39.06
CA VAL A 402 28.90 -26.56 38.82
C VAL A 402 29.43 -26.20 37.40
N ASN A 403 30.00 -24.97 37.25
CA ASN A 403 31.25 -24.44 36.58
C ASN A 403 31.73 -24.87 35.13
N ASP A 404 32.68 -24.22 34.40
CA ASP A 404 33.76 -23.24 34.73
C ASP A 404 34.40 -22.45 33.51
N LYS A 405 34.56 -21.10 33.58
CA LYS A 405 35.64 -20.20 33.00
C LYS A 405 35.90 -20.15 31.45
N LYS A 406 36.53 -19.14 30.78
CA LYS A 406 37.34 -17.92 31.12
C LYS A 406 37.58 -16.95 29.90
N ASP A 407 37.74 -15.64 30.15
CA ASP A 407 38.16 -14.53 29.22
C ASP A 407 39.72 -14.36 29.08
N PRO A 408 40.38 -13.38 28.34
CA PRO A 408 39.89 -12.02 27.92
C PRO A 408 40.56 -11.17 26.76
N VAL A 409 40.08 -9.91 26.59
CA VAL A 409 40.72 -8.64 26.08
C VAL A 409 40.76 -8.24 24.57
N ASP A 410 40.12 -7.09 24.29
CA ASP A 410 40.34 -5.95 23.33
C ASP A 410 41.55 -5.93 22.36
N THR A 411 41.29 -5.50 21.11
CA THR A 411 42.12 -4.49 20.40
C THR A 411 41.29 -3.68 19.39
N SER A 412 41.68 -2.41 19.16
CA SER A 412 41.11 -1.51 18.14
C SER A 412 42.18 -1.01 17.15
N MET A 413 41.73 -0.33 16.09
CA MET A 413 42.48 0.17 14.90
C MET A 413 42.63 -0.81 13.72
N LEU A 414 43.02 -0.22 12.57
CA LEU A 414 43.20 -0.83 11.23
C LEU A 414 41.85 -1.06 10.50
N GLY A 415 41.71 -0.83 9.19
CA GLY A 415 42.64 -0.25 8.21
C GLY A 415 42.17 -0.63 6.79
N ASN A 416 41.83 0.34 5.94
CA ASN A 416 41.11 0.09 4.68
C ASN A 416 41.89 -0.84 3.72
N ILE A 417 41.29 -1.98 3.36
CA ILE A 417 41.81 -2.93 2.36
C ILE A 417 40.97 -2.80 1.08
N TYR A 418 41.61 -2.91 -0.08
CA TYR A 418 40.97 -2.87 -1.39
C TYR A 418 41.08 -4.24 -2.08
N ILE A 419 39.94 -4.89 -2.33
CA ILE A 419 39.86 -6.14 -3.09
C ILE A 419 39.68 -5.81 -4.59
N PRO A 420 40.57 -6.26 -5.50
CA PRO A 420 40.29 -6.23 -6.93
C PRO A 420 39.27 -7.31 -7.27
N ASN A 421 38.24 -7.01 -8.07
CA ASN A 421 37.19 -7.96 -8.46
C ASN A 421 37.74 -9.29 -9.01
N VAL A 422 37.46 -10.39 -8.30
CA VAL A 422 37.66 -11.78 -8.77
C VAL A 422 36.33 -12.53 -8.76
N THR A 423 35.33 -11.96 -9.42
CA THR A 423 34.07 -12.65 -9.68
C THR A 423 34.30 -13.68 -10.79
N LYS A 424 34.41 -14.96 -10.40
CA LYS A 424 34.41 -16.06 -11.35
C LYS A 424 33.53 -17.16 -10.79
N ASN A 425 32.43 -17.47 -11.46
CA ASN A 425 31.52 -18.53 -11.03
C ASN A 425 32.28 -19.87 -11.07
N ILE A 426 32.45 -20.47 -9.91
CA ILE A 426 33.05 -21.80 -9.74
C ILE A 426 31.90 -22.73 -9.38
N ASN A 427 31.32 -23.36 -10.41
CA ASN A 427 30.35 -24.44 -10.24
C ASN A 427 31.11 -25.71 -9.81
N ALA A 428 31.67 -25.68 -8.59
CA ALA A 428 32.43 -26.79 -8.03
C ALA A 428 31.51 -27.98 -7.77
N LEU A 429 31.80 -29.10 -8.43
CA LEU A 429 31.25 -30.38 -7.99
C LEU A 429 31.98 -30.83 -6.73
N SER A 430 31.30 -31.63 -5.91
CA SER A 430 31.88 -32.15 -4.66
C SER A 430 33.19 -32.90 -4.89
N GLY A 431 34.22 -32.57 -4.11
CA GLY A 431 35.57 -33.09 -4.21
C GLY A 431 36.51 -32.28 -5.11
N GLU A 432 36.03 -31.23 -5.79
CA GLU A 432 36.90 -30.32 -6.57
C GLU A 432 37.65 -29.32 -5.68
N GLU A 433 38.85 -28.93 -6.13
CA GLU A 433 39.73 -27.96 -5.46
C GLU A 433 39.87 -26.70 -6.32
N PHE A 434 39.66 -25.53 -5.73
CA PHE A 434 39.76 -24.25 -6.43
C PHE A 434 40.75 -23.30 -5.74
N SER A 435 41.24 -22.32 -6.53
CA SER A 435 42.23 -21.33 -6.09
C SER A 435 41.68 -19.91 -6.20
N LEU A 436 41.69 -19.18 -5.09
CA LEU A 436 41.45 -17.73 -5.04
C LEU A 436 42.79 -16.98 -4.96
N LYS A 437 42.84 -15.75 -5.47
CA LYS A 437 43.95 -14.82 -5.24
C LYS A 437 43.45 -13.62 -4.44
N ILE A 438 44.25 -13.17 -3.47
CA ILE A 438 43.93 -12.06 -2.57
C ILE A 438 45.12 -11.11 -2.51
N SER A 439 44.86 -9.80 -2.53
CA SER A 439 45.87 -8.73 -2.43
C SER A 439 45.58 -7.86 -1.22
N ILE A 440 46.54 -7.73 -0.30
CA ILE A 440 46.35 -7.05 1.00
C ILE A 440 47.36 -5.90 1.13
N GLU A 441 46.86 -4.72 1.51
CA GLU A 441 47.58 -3.45 1.47
C GLU A 441 48.08 -3.05 2.87
N GLY A 442 49.40 -2.93 3.04
CA GLY A 442 50.04 -2.67 4.32
C GLY A 442 51.41 -3.35 4.46
N GLU A 443 52.08 -3.09 5.59
CA GLU A 443 53.31 -3.82 5.98
C GLU A 443 53.00 -5.29 6.33
N ASP A 444 54.04 -6.13 6.34
CA ASP A 444 53.93 -7.58 6.54
C ASP A 444 53.36 -7.93 7.92
N LYS A 445 52.05 -8.20 7.95
CA LYS A 445 51.38 -8.85 9.06
C LYS A 445 51.42 -10.37 8.91
N ASP A 446 51.55 -11.04 10.04
CA ASP A 446 51.49 -12.49 10.19
C ASP A 446 50.04 -13.01 10.02
N ILE A 447 49.61 -13.04 8.75
CA ILE A 447 48.44 -13.81 8.32
C ILE A 447 48.73 -15.30 8.56
N SER A 448 47.78 -16.04 9.14
CA SER A 448 47.98 -17.47 9.36
C SER A 448 48.08 -18.24 8.04
N GLU A 449 48.59 -19.48 8.08
CA GLU A 449 48.67 -20.38 6.93
C GLU A 449 47.29 -20.80 6.36
N SER A 450 46.21 -20.19 6.85
CA SER A 450 44.84 -20.61 6.64
C SER A 450 43.82 -19.47 6.60
N ILE A 451 42.86 -19.55 5.69
CA ILE A 451 41.69 -18.66 5.63
C ILE A 451 40.42 -19.49 5.79
N ILE A 452 39.44 -18.98 6.54
CA ILE A 452 38.15 -19.66 6.77
C ILE A 452 37.08 -18.97 5.93
N LEU A 453 36.43 -19.75 5.06
CA LEU A 453 35.20 -19.33 4.41
C LEU A 453 34.02 -19.69 5.31
N HIS A 454 33.19 -18.70 5.62
CA HIS A 454 31.89 -18.88 6.26
C HIS A 454 30.79 -18.72 5.20
N SER A 455 29.82 -19.62 5.22
CA SER A 455 28.64 -19.57 4.36
C SER A 455 27.41 -20.03 5.14
N ASN A 456 26.25 -19.40 4.90
CA ASN A 456 24.98 -19.77 5.51
C ASN A 456 24.16 -20.58 4.50
N LEU A 457 24.00 -21.88 4.76
CA LEU A 457 23.32 -22.83 3.88
C LEU A 457 22.08 -23.38 4.60
N GLY A 458 20.89 -23.07 4.08
CA GLY A 458 19.62 -23.59 4.62
C GLY A 458 19.35 -23.21 6.08
N GLY A 459 19.92 -22.11 6.57
CA GLY A 459 19.82 -21.68 7.98
C GLY A 459 20.91 -22.24 8.88
N ALA A 460 21.92 -22.94 8.35
CA ALA A 460 23.06 -23.45 9.09
C ALA A 460 24.39 -22.83 8.59
N TRP A 461 25.22 -22.36 9.53
CA TRP A 461 26.55 -21.83 9.23
C TRP A 461 27.55 -22.96 9.00
N VAL A 462 28.08 -23.05 7.78
CA VAL A 462 29.15 -23.98 7.39
C VAL A 462 30.45 -23.20 7.27
N SER A 463 31.51 -23.72 7.90
CA SER A 463 32.84 -23.10 7.90
C SER A 463 33.88 -24.06 7.31
N LYS A 464 34.65 -23.61 6.30
CA LYS A 464 35.70 -24.41 5.65
C LYS A 464 37.03 -23.65 5.62
N LYS A 465 38.06 -24.26 6.19
CA LYS A 465 39.43 -23.75 6.21
C LYS A 465 40.19 -24.16 4.93
N GLY A 466 40.73 -23.20 4.20
CA GLY A 466 41.61 -23.37 3.05
C GLY A 466 43.08 -23.09 3.39
N VAL A 467 43.99 -23.58 2.55
CA VAL A 467 45.45 -23.44 2.72
C VAL A 467 45.95 -22.20 1.97
N VAL A 468 46.79 -21.39 2.62
CA VAL A 468 47.31 -20.12 2.08
C VAL A 468 48.76 -20.27 1.61
N GLU A 469 49.08 -19.69 0.45
CA GLU A 469 50.40 -19.67 -0.18
C GLU A 469 50.75 -18.21 -0.56
N LYS A 470 51.79 -17.62 0.06
CA LYS A 470 52.22 -16.24 -0.24
C LYS A 470 52.92 -16.18 -1.60
N LEU A 471 52.38 -15.37 -2.52
CA LEU A 471 52.91 -15.24 -3.88
C LEU A 471 53.99 -14.16 -4.02
N GLY A 472 53.95 -13.13 -3.18
CA GLY A 472 54.97 -12.07 -3.15
C GLY A 472 54.42 -10.72 -2.71
N TYR A 473 55.20 -9.67 -2.97
CA TYR A 473 54.81 -8.27 -2.73
C TYR A 473 54.92 -7.47 -4.03
N ARG A 474 53.85 -6.73 -4.37
CA ARG A 474 53.71 -6.04 -5.64
C ARG A 474 52.79 -4.82 -5.51
N ASP A 475 53.18 -3.70 -6.15
CA ASP A 475 52.36 -2.49 -6.29
C ASP A 475 51.74 -1.98 -4.96
N GLY A 476 52.51 -2.09 -3.86
CA GLY A 476 52.13 -1.68 -2.50
C GLY A 476 51.49 -2.77 -1.63
N LYS A 477 51.19 -3.95 -2.20
CA LYS A 477 50.34 -4.98 -1.59
C LYS A 477 51.03 -6.34 -1.56
N ASN A 478 50.70 -7.16 -0.55
CA ASN A 478 51.07 -8.57 -0.52
C ASN A 478 50.04 -9.40 -1.31
N GLU A 479 50.50 -10.21 -2.27
CA GLU A 479 49.69 -11.20 -2.99
C GLU A 479 49.74 -12.56 -2.27
N TYR A 480 48.58 -13.18 -2.12
CA TYR A 480 48.38 -14.54 -1.59
C TYR A 480 47.50 -15.36 -2.53
N GLN A 481 47.69 -16.68 -2.54
CA GLN A 481 46.80 -17.65 -3.17
C GLN A 481 46.20 -18.56 -2.10
N VAL A 482 44.92 -18.88 -2.19
CA VAL A 482 44.19 -19.72 -1.23
C VAL A 482 43.61 -20.92 -1.96
N LYS A 483 43.95 -22.13 -1.52
CA LYS A 483 43.46 -23.40 -2.07
C LYS A 483 42.40 -24.00 -1.15
N LEU A 484 41.24 -24.30 -1.72
CA LEU A 484 40.02 -24.69 -1.00
C LEU A 484 39.40 -25.91 -1.67
N ARG A 485 38.94 -26.87 -0.85
CA ARG A 485 38.28 -28.10 -1.29
C ARG A 485 36.96 -28.29 -0.54
N ILE A 486 35.88 -28.50 -1.28
CA ILE A 486 34.54 -28.69 -0.74
C ILE A 486 34.13 -30.16 -0.91
N GLU A 487 33.53 -30.73 0.14
CA GLU A 487 33.11 -32.13 0.21
C GLU A 487 31.69 -32.14 0.78
N THR A 488 30.70 -32.38 -0.08
CA THR A 488 29.24 -32.39 0.18
C THR A 488 28.55 -33.46 -0.68
N ASP A 489 27.41 -34.00 -0.23
CA ASP A 489 26.69 -35.04 -1.03
C ASP A 489 25.68 -34.46 -2.04
N ALA A 490 25.58 -33.13 -2.13
CA ALA A 490 24.76 -32.42 -3.11
C ALA A 490 25.50 -31.17 -3.65
N ALA A 491 25.02 -30.66 -4.78
CA ALA A 491 25.46 -29.39 -5.35
C ALA A 491 24.76 -28.22 -4.63
N TYR A 492 25.53 -27.19 -4.28
CA TYR A 492 25.07 -25.99 -3.59
C TYR A 492 25.76 -24.77 -4.18
N GLU A 493 25.06 -23.63 -4.19
CA GLU A 493 25.69 -22.32 -4.35
C GLU A 493 26.07 -21.75 -2.98
N PHE A 494 27.11 -20.90 -2.95
CA PHE A 494 27.69 -20.39 -1.72
C PHE A 494 27.70 -18.86 -1.74
N ALA A 495 26.93 -18.25 -0.83
CA ALA A 495 27.18 -16.87 -0.42
C ALA A 495 28.41 -16.85 0.50
N TYR A 496 29.37 -15.95 0.25
CA TYR A 496 30.62 -15.87 1.01
C TYR A 496 30.73 -14.58 1.80
N THR A 497 30.96 -14.68 3.10
CA THR A 497 31.55 -13.58 3.88
C THR A 497 32.98 -13.98 4.24
N PHE A 498 33.96 -13.20 3.79
CA PHE A 498 35.38 -13.52 3.97
C PHE A 498 35.87 -13.04 5.34
N ALA A 499 36.44 -13.96 6.12
CA ALA A 499 37.12 -13.67 7.37
C ALA A 499 38.52 -14.32 7.38
N ILE A 500 39.54 -13.55 7.71
CA ILE A 500 40.93 -14.03 7.83
C ILE A 500 41.23 -14.27 9.31
N GLU A 501 41.53 -15.51 9.67
CA GLU A 501 42.06 -15.87 10.99
C GLU A 501 43.54 -15.46 11.06
N GLN A 502 43.87 -14.51 11.94
CA GLN A 502 45.23 -14.06 12.20
C GLN A 502 45.97 -15.06 13.12
N ASN A 503 47.30 -14.97 13.20
CA ASN A 503 48.11 -15.90 14.03
C ASN A 503 47.85 -15.79 15.55
N ASP A 504 47.06 -14.84 16.01
CA ASP A 504 46.58 -14.71 17.40
C ASP A 504 45.17 -15.33 17.63
N GLY A 505 44.51 -15.83 16.58
CA GLY A 505 43.15 -16.37 16.61
C GLY A 505 42.03 -15.34 16.40
N SER A 506 42.36 -14.07 16.15
CA SER A 506 41.36 -13.03 15.83
C SER A 506 40.88 -13.12 14.37
N MET A 507 39.61 -12.78 14.13
CA MET A 507 38.98 -12.83 12.81
C MET A 507 38.87 -11.43 12.17
N MET A 508 39.59 -11.21 11.07
CA MET A 508 39.53 -9.98 10.28
C MET A 508 38.52 -10.13 9.13
N TRP A 509 37.37 -9.47 9.25
CA TRP A 509 36.34 -9.39 8.21
C TRP A 509 36.73 -8.37 7.13
N ILE A 510 36.43 -8.68 5.85
CA ILE A 510 36.80 -7.82 4.71
C ILE A 510 35.55 -7.24 4.04
N ASN A 511 35.31 -5.94 4.24
CA ASN A 511 34.28 -5.15 3.54
C ASN A 511 34.91 -4.16 2.56
N ASP A 512 34.25 -3.88 1.43
CA ASP A 512 34.70 -2.91 0.42
C ASP A 512 34.15 -1.50 0.68
N PRO A 513 35.01 -0.46 0.80
CA PRO A 513 34.59 0.92 0.89
C PRO A 513 35.16 1.80 -0.24
N ARG A 514 34.48 1.89 -1.40
CA ARG A 514 34.19 3.13 -2.19
C ARG A 514 33.72 2.82 -3.64
N GLY A 515 32.48 3.16 -3.98
CA GLY A 515 32.03 3.22 -5.39
C GLY A 515 30.56 3.61 -5.56
N GLU A 516 30.30 4.91 -5.79
CA GLU A 516 28.96 5.48 -6.07
C GLU A 516 27.91 5.35 -4.94
N ARG A 517 26.80 6.10 -5.03
CA ARG A 517 25.77 6.20 -3.98
C ARG A 517 24.37 6.04 -4.56
N GLN A 518 23.69 4.95 -4.21
CA GLN A 518 22.24 4.91 -3.95
C GLN A 518 21.91 3.64 -3.17
N TYR A 519 20.76 3.66 -2.48
CA TYR A 519 20.28 2.65 -1.52
C TYR A 519 21.11 2.51 -0.23
N VAL A 520 20.39 2.44 0.89
CA VAL A 520 20.90 1.94 2.17
C VAL A 520 20.43 0.49 2.25
N GLU A 521 21.33 -0.45 1.93
CA GLU A 521 21.09 -1.86 2.22
C GLU A 521 21.48 -2.16 3.66
N THR A 522 20.48 -2.37 4.51
CA THR A 522 20.57 -3.49 5.46
C THR A 522 20.53 -4.79 4.67
N ASP A 523 21.34 -5.77 5.09
CA ASP A 523 21.57 -7.06 4.43
C ASP A 523 22.30 -6.97 3.08
N GLY A 524 23.62 -7.21 3.12
CA GLY A 524 24.51 -7.07 1.97
C GLY A 524 24.35 -8.19 0.93
N ILE A 525 23.45 -7.99 -0.03
CA ILE A 525 23.14 -8.91 -1.12
C ILE A 525 23.49 -8.24 -2.45
N VAL A 526 24.55 -8.70 -3.13
CA VAL A 526 24.91 -8.17 -4.45
C VAL A 526 23.87 -8.60 -5.48
N ARG A 527 23.01 -7.67 -5.88
CA ARG A 527 21.96 -7.89 -6.88
C ARG A 527 22.54 -7.93 -8.29
N VAL A 528 22.18 -8.94 -9.06
CA VAL A 528 22.23 -8.93 -10.52
C VAL A 528 20.78 -8.93 -10.99
N ALA A 529 20.50 -8.30 -12.14
CA ALA A 529 19.18 -8.33 -12.77
C ALA A 529 19.32 -8.98 -14.16
N PRO A 530 18.31 -9.71 -14.66
CA PRO A 530 18.36 -10.33 -15.98
C PRO A 530 18.59 -9.26 -17.06
N ARG A 531 19.76 -9.30 -17.69
CA ARG A 531 20.17 -8.31 -18.68
C ARG A 531 19.63 -8.69 -20.06
N PHE A 532 18.70 -7.89 -20.58
CA PHE A 532 18.44 -7.87 -22.01
C PHE A 532 19.64 -7.27 -22.75
N GLU A 533 20.49 -8.17 -23.23
CA GLU A 533 21.59 -7.94 -24.18
C GLU A 533 21.15 -8.25 -25.63
N GLY A 534 19.84 -8.44 -25.84
CA GLY A 534 19.21 -8.63 -27.14
C GLY A 534 19.00 -7.33 -27.93
N ARG A 535 18.41 -7.47 -29.12
CA ARG A 535 18.09 -6.37 -30.02
C ARG A 535 16.58 -6.15 -30.11
N ALA A 536 16.14 -4.91 -29.90
CA ALA A 536 14.73 -4.52 -30.00
C ALA A 536 14.48 -3.57 -31.18
N ALA A 537 13.30 -3.67 -31.80
CA ALA A 537 12.80 -2.72 -32.78
C ALA A 537 11.49 -2.10 -32.30
N ALA A 538 11.27 -0.81 -32.53
CA ALA A 538 9.94 -0.20 -32.44
C ALA A 538 9.32 0.01 -33.82
N ILE A 539 8.00 -0.15 -33.90
CA ILE A 539 7.17 0.44 -34.95
C ILE A 539 6.26 1.47 -34.26
N SER A 540 6.29 2.72 -34.71
CA SER A 540 5.55 3.83 -34.09
C SER A 540 5.05 4.84 -35.12
N MET A 541 3.91 5.46 -34.82
CA MET A 541 3.37 6.59 -35.60
C MET A 541 4.12 7.91 -35.32
N GLU A 542 4.74 8.05 -34.14
CA GLU A 542 5.53 9.21 -33.75
C GLU A 542 6.93 8.82 -33.24
N PHE A 543 7.92 9.64 -33.59
CA PHE A 543 9.31 9.62 -33.12
C PHE A 543 9.87 11.03 -33.34
N SER A 544 10.24 11.75 -32.27
CA SER A 544 10.36 13.23 -32.30
C SER A 544 11.31 13.84 -33.33
N ALA A 545 12.28 13.08 -33.83
CA ALA A 545 13.18 13.53 -34.91
C ALA A 545 12.60 13.43 -36.34
N VAL A 546 11.48 12.72 -36.53
CA VAL A 546 10.88 12.43 -37.85
C VAL A 546 9.40 12.80 -37.92
N ALA A 547 8.62 12.44 -36.91
CA ALA A 547 7.17 12.64 -36.84
C ALA A 547 6.75 12.94 -35.40
N LYS A 548 6.13 14.10 -35.17
CA LYS A 548 5.69 14.55 -33.83
C LYS A 548 4.43 15.39 -33.91
N ARG A 549 3.49 15.12 -33.01
CA ARG A 549 2.33 15.97 -32.68
C ARG A 549 2.00 15.94 -31.17
N ALA A 550 2.41 14.92 -30.43
CA ALA A 550 2.16 14.77 -28.99
C ALA A 550 3.41 14.28 -28.22
N GLY A 551 3.24 13.97 -26.93
CA GLY A 551 4.30 13.42 -26.07
C GLY A 551 4.73 12.00 -26.44
N LEU A 552 3.95 11.26 -27.23
CA LEU A 552 4.32 9.94 -27.75
C LEU A 552 5.65 9.99 -28.51
N GLY A 553 5.82 10.99 -29.39
CA GLY A 553 7.06 11.15 -30.16
C GLY A 553 8.29 11.37 -29.28
N ASP A 554 8.14 12.04 -28.12
CA ASP A 554 9.22 12.23 -27.16
C ASP A 554 9.50 10.93 -26.38
N ALA A 555 8.46 10.26 -25.88
CA ALA A 555 8.62 9.02 -25.12
C ALA A 555 9.32 7.92 -25.94
N VAL A 556 8.91 7.71 -27.21
CA VAL A 556 9.58 6.73 -28.08
C VAL A 556 11.00 7.18 -28.44
N TYR A 557 11.25 8.48 -28.62
CA TYR A 557 12.59 9.00 -28.91
C TYR A 557 13.54 8.80 -27.72
N GLU A 558 13.19 9.35 -26.56
CA GLU A 558 14.02 9.38 -25.38
C GLU A 558 14.27 7.97 -24.84
N LYS A 559 13.26 7.09 -24.83
CA LYS A 559 13.41 5.67 -24.45
C LYS A 559 14.37 4.92 -25.37
N PHE A 560 14.25 5.07 -26.69
CA PHE A 560 15.12 4.33 -27.63
C PHE A 560 16.55 4.89 -27.69
N VAL A 561 16.74 6.18 -27.47
CA VAL A 561 18.06 6.80 -27.31
C VAL A 561 18.74 6.35 -26.01
N GLU A 562 18.02 6.34 -24.89
CA GLU A 562 18.57 5.86 -23.60
C GLU A 562 18.85 4.35 -23.64
N LEU A 563 18.01 3.56 -24.32
CA LEU A 563 18.30 2.16 -24.65
C LEU A 563 19.59 2.04 -25.48
N ALA A 564 19.76 2.85 -26.52
CA ALA A 564 20.92 2.80 -27.41
C ALA A 564 22.25 3.08 -26.68
N LYS A 565 22.26 3.94 -25.64
CA LYS A 565 23.43 4.17 -24.75
C LYS A 565 23.95 2.88 -24.09
N SER A 566 23.13 1.82 -24.02
CA SER A 566 23.43 0.51 -23.42
C SER A 566 23.60 -0.64 -24.44
N THR A 567 23.81 -0.32 -25.72
CA THR A 567 23.96 -1.30 -26.83
C THR A 567 25.23 -1.05 -27.64
N ASP A 568 25.68 -2.06 -28.38
CA ASP A 568 26.77 -1.96 -29.36
C ASP A 568 26.24 -1.77 -30.79
N GLU A 569 27.10 -1.88 -31.80
CA GLU A 569 26.67 -1.73 -33.20
C GLU A 569 25.82 -2.89 -33.73
N SER A 570 25.86 -4.07 -33.08
CA SER A 570 25.12 -5.27 -33.47
C SER A 570 23.76 -5.38 -32.79
N THR A 571 23.68 -4.94 -31.54
CA THR A 571 22.49 -4.90 -30.68
C THR A 571 21.73 -3.58 -30.75
N ARG A 572 22.18 -2.64 -31.60
CA ARG A 572 21.61 -1.30 -31.80
C ARG A 572 20.09 -1.36 -32.03
N PRO A 573 19.29 -0.62 -31.24
CA PRO A 573 17.85 -0.67 -31.38
C PRO A 573 17.39 0.04 -32.67
N VAL A 574 16.30 -0.47 -33.24
CA VAL A 574 15.76 -0.03 -34.53
C VAL A 574 14.43 0.72 -34.30
N VAL A 575 14.14 1.77 -35.08
CA VAL A 575 12.82 2.43 -35.08
C VAL A 575 12.30 2.57 -36.51
N VAL A 576 11.12 2.03 -36.79
CA VAL A 576 10.38 2.25 -38.04
C VAL A 576 9.25 3.24 -37.80
N VAL A 577 9.24 4.33 -38.57
CA VAL A 577 8.32 5.46 -38.42
C VAL A 577 7.87 5.98 -39.80
N PRO A 578 6.63 6.41 -40.01
CA PRO A 578 6.20 6.97 -41.28
C PRO A 578 6.60 8.45 -41.44
N ARG A 579 6.99 8.85 -42.65
CA ARG A 579 7.43 10.21 -42.95
C ARG A 579 6.24 11.11 -43.33
N PHE A 580 5.79 11.93 -42.38
CA PHE A 580 4.79 12.96 -42.65
C PHE A 580 5.38 14.15 -43.43
N LYS A 581 4.89 14.38 -44.65
CA LYS A 581 5.47 15.35 -45.60
C LYS A 581 5.36 16.81 -45.14
N GLY A 582 4.29 17.16 -44.42
CA GLY A 582 4.10 18.47 -43.79
C GLY A 582 4.98 18.68 -42.54
N ARG A 583 5.13 17.65 -41.70
CA ARG A 583 5.94 17.73 -40.45
C ARG A 583 7.44 17.69 -40.69
N SER A 584 7.90 17.00 -41.74
CA SER A 584 9.33 16.91 -42.11
C SER A 584 10.03 18.28 -42.13
N LYS A 585 9.33 19.32 -42.63
CA LYS A 585 9.85 20.70 -42.68
C LYS A 585 9.88 21.42 -41.33
N GLN A 586 8.97 21.09 -40.42
CA GLN A 586 8.89 21.68 -39.09
C GLN A 586 9.95 21.09 -38.15
N LEU A 587 10.21 19.78 -38.26
CA LEU A 587 11.18 19.06 -37.44
C LEU A 587 12.62 19.12 -37.98
N ASN A 588 12.82 19.84 -39.10
CA ASN A 588 14.10 19.96 -39.81
C ASN A 588 14.68 18.58 -40.19
N TYR A 589 13.84 17.71 -40.76
CA TYR A 589 14.17 16.32 -41.18
C TYR A 589 15.42 16.25 -42.07
N ASP A 590 15.60 17.25 -42.92
CA ASP A 590 16.71 17.36 -43.88
C ASP A 590 18.07 17.71 -43.23
N LYS A 591 18.12 17.88 -41.89
CA LYS A 591 19.38 17.99 -41.12
C LYS A 591 20.10 16.65 -40.98
N TYR A 592 19.40 15.53 -41.15
CA TYR A 592 19.96 14.17 -41.11
C TYR A 592 20.29 13.69 -42.53
N ILE A 593 21.35 12.88 -42.66
CA ILE A 593 21.73 12.28 -43.93
C ILE A 593 20.95 10.98 -44.11
N TRP A 594 19.93 11.02 -44.97
CA TRP A 594 19.10 9.86 -45.31
C TRP A 594 19.67 9.10 -46.51
N THR A 595 19.63 7.77 -46.44
CA THR A 595 20.00 6.86 -47.54
C THR A 595 18.79 6.01 -47.91
N ASP A 596 18.48 5.88 -49.19
CA ASP A 596 17.37 5.02 -49.66
C ASP A 596 17.67 3.54 -49.37
N VAL A 597 16.64 2.77 -49.00
CA VAL A 597 16.78 1.33 -48.77
C VAL A 597 16.67 0.57 -50.09
N GLU A 598 17.83 0.22 -50.67
CA GLU A 598 17.92 -0.46 -51.96
C GLU A 598 17.04 -1.72 -52.02
N GLY A 599 16.18 -1.81 -53.04
CA GLY A 599 15.31 -2.96 -53.28
C GLY A 599 14.07 -3.06 -52.38
N PHE A 600 13.80 -2.10 -51.49
CA PHE A 600 12.53 -2.00 -50.76
C PHE A 600 11.56 -1.04 -51.48
N GLU A 601 10.75 -1.62 -52.37
CA GLU A 601 9.57 -1.00 -52.99
C GLU A 601 8.44 -2.04 -52.90
N GLU A 602 7.52 -1.86 -51.95
CA GLU A 602 6.49 -2.85 -51.61
C GLU A 602 5.09 -2.26 -51.76
N ILE A 603 4.13 -3.08 -52.21
CA ILE A 603 2.76 -2.64 -52.50
C ILE A 603 1.81 -3.07 -51.38
N VAL A 604 1.22 -2.11 -50.66
CA VAL A 604 0.18 -2.37 -49.67
C VAL A 604 -1.19 -2.36 -50.37
N GLY A 605 -1.82 -3.53 -50.42
CA GLY A 605 -3.12 -3.73 -51.08
C GLY A 605 -4.34 -3.49 -50.18
N PHE A 606 -5.42 -3.04 -50.80
CA PHE A 606 -6.73 -2.77 -50.21
C PHE A 606 -7.86 -3.34 -51.07
N LYS A 607 -9.12 -3.37 -50.59
CA LYS A 607 -10.25 -3.97 -51.33
C LYS A 607 -11.19 -2.97 -52.00
N LYS A 608 -11.39 -1.78 -51.44
CA LYS A 608 -12.19 -0.68 -52.02
C LYS A 608 -11.37 0.61 -52.19
N ARG A 609 -10.26 0.75 -51.46
CA ARG A 609 -9.16 1.71 -51.72
C ARG A 609 -8.21 1.20 -52.82
N ALA A 610 -7.55 2.11 -53.54
CA ALA A 610 -6.45 1.79 -54.45
C ALA A 610 -5.16 1.44 -53.69
N ASN A 611 -4.41 0.44 -54.15
CA ASN A 611 -3.14 0.05 -53.56
C ASN A 611 -2.14 1.22 -53.52
N VAL A 612 -1.31 1.26 -52.48
CA VAL A 612 -0.24 2.28 -52.31
C VAL A 612 1.14 1.63 -52.39
N THR A 613 2.12 2.39 -52.89
CA THR A 613 3.52 1.97 -52.96
C THR A 613 4.29 2.56 -51.77
N VAL A 614 5.03 1.72 -51.06
CA VAL A 614 5.85 2.13 -49.92
C VAL A 614 7.32 1.88 -50.22
N THR A 615 8.13 2.90 -50.03
CA THR A 615 9.61 2.84 -50.04
C THR A 615 10.15 3.25 -48.67
N ALA A 616 11.42 3.02 -48.39
CA ALA A 616 12.03 3.32 -47.11
C ALA A 616 13.35 4.10 -47.28
N GLN A 617 13.63 4.99 -46.33
CA GLN A 617 14.92 5.66 -46.16
C GLN A 617 15.45 5.34 -44.77
N LYS A 618 16.77 5.29 -44.60
CA LYS A 618 17.40 5.05 -43.30
C LYS A 618 18.48 6.06 -42.93
N THR A 619 18.67 6.24 -41.63
CA THR A 619 19.74 7.04 -41.03
C THR A 619 20.04 6.56 -39.60
N ILE A 620 20.98 7.19 -38.91
CA ILE A 620 21.26 6.96 -37.48
C ILE A 620 21.03 8.26 -36.73
N ILE A 621 20.28 8.22 -35.63
CA ILE A 621 19.93 9.38 -34.81
C ILE A 621 20.21 9.03 -33.34
N ASP A 622 21.14 9.75 -32.72
CA ASP A 622 21.52 9.62 -31.30
C ASP A 622 21.72 8.16 -30.83
N GLY A 623 22.34 7.34 -31.70
CA GLY A 623 22.63 5.93 -31.45
C GLY A 623 21.58 4.94 -31.99
N VAL A 624 20.36 5.39 -32.31
CA VAL A 624 19.26 4.56 -32.83
C VAL A 624 19.37 4.38 -34.37
N GLU A 625 19.06 3.19 -34.90
CA GLU A 625 18.93 2.98 -36.35
C GLU A 625 17.48 3.29 -36.79
N VAL A 626 17.28 4.36 -37.57
CA VAL A 626 15.95 4.92 -37.85
C VAL A 626 15.58 4.73 -39.32
N TYR A 627 14.41 4.14 -39.55
CA TYR A 627 13.83 3.86 -40.86
C TYR A 627 12.55 4.69 -41.07
N ALA A 628 12.59 5.62 -42.04
CA ALA A 628 11.48 6.47 -42.44
C ALA A 628 10.74 5.88 -43.66
N LEU A 629 9.50 5.44 -43.48
CA LEU A 629 8.64 4.96 -44.57
C LEU A 629 8.11 6.15 -45.40
N ASN A 630 8.27 6.09 -46.71
CA ASN A 630 7.77 7.06 -47.67
C ASN A 630 6.65 6.40 -48.51
N VAL A 631 5.44 6.94 -48.41
CA VAL A 631 4.25 6.46 -49.16
C VAL A 631 3.98 7.36 -50.36
N ASP A 632 3.56 6.79 -51.48
CA ASP A 632 3.28 7.53 -52.72
C ASP A 632 1.99 8.39 -52.63
N ASP A 633 0.91 7.84 -52.09
CA ASP A 633 -0.35 8.53 -51.82
C ASP A 633 -0.14 9.73 -50.88
N VAL A 634 -0.24 10.95 -51.43
CA VAL A 634 -0.09 12.22 -50.71
C VAL A 634 -1.35 12.64 -49.93
N SER A 635 -2.47 11.93 -50.07
CA SER A 635 -3.68 12.17 -49.25
C SER A 635 -3.56 11.55 -47.86
N LEU A 636 -2.75 10.49 -47.73
CA LEU A 636 -2.25 9.93 -46.49
C LEU A 636 -0.88 10.53 -46.17
N PHE A 637 -0.46 10.48 -44.90
CA PHE A 637 0.86 10.90 -44.44
C PHE A 637 1.29 12.32 -44.87
N ASN A 638 0.33 13.22 -45.09
CA ASN A 638 0.59 14.65 -45.24
C ASN A 638 0.86 15.29 -43.86
N ASP A 639 -0.05 15.09 -42.91
CA ASP A 639 0.09 15.46 -41.50
C ASP A 639 -0.56 14.40 -40.57
N LEU A 640 -0.06 14.30 -39.34
CA LEU A 640 -0.51 13.39 -38.28
C LEU A 640 -1.96 13.67 -37.88
N TYR A 641 -2.75 12.61 -37.68
CA TYR A 641 -4.11 12.64 -37.10
C TYR A 641 -5.04 13.69 -37.72
N GLN A 642 -5.14 13.72 -39.06
CA GLN A 642 -6.02 14.64 -39.79
C GLN A 642 -7.51 14.26 -39.69
N ASN A 643 -7.82 12.96 -39.78
CA ASN A 643 -9.16 12.39 -39.59
C ASN A 643 -9.06 10.88 -39.31
N LYS A 644 -10.09 10.31 -38.67
CA LYS A 644 -10.11 8.89 -38.26
C LYS A 644 -9.96 7.89 -39.43
N ASP A 645 -10.57 8.17 -40.58
CA ASP A 645 -10.52 7.23 -41.72
C ASP A 645 -9.08 7.15 -42.27
N ASN A 646 -8.42 8.30 -42.45
CA ASN A 646 -7.00 8.35 -42.80
C ASN A 646 -6.13 7.62 -41.78
N GLU A 647 -6.32 7.91 -40.50
CA GLU A 647 -5.58 7.31 -39.38
C GLU A 647 -5.64 5.78 -39.39
N PHE A 648 -6.80 5.21 -39.74
CA PHE A 648 -6.95 3.77 -39.96
C PHE A 648 -6.07 3.27 -41.11
N TYR A 649 -6.16 3.86 -42.31
CA TYR A 649 -5.32 3.46 -43.45
C TYR A 649 -3.82 3.63 -43.15
N GLU A 650 -3.44 4.72 -42.48
CA GLU A 650 -2.08 5.00 -42.03
C GLU A 650 -1.57 3.89 -41.09
N SER A 651 -2.42 3.44 -40.15
CA SER A 651 -2.14 2.32 -39.24
C SER A 651 -1.95 0.99 -39.97
N VAL A 652 -2.78 0.68 -40.98
CA VAL A 652 -2.62 -0.53 -41.82
C VAL A 652 -1.32 -0.50 -42.61
N ILE A 653 -1.00 0.64 -43.23
CA ILE A 653 0.19 0.79 -44.08
C ILE A 653 1.46 0.68 -43.24
N LEU A 654 1.54 1.40 -42.13
CA LEU A 654 2.68 1.34 -41.19
C LEU A 654 2.90 -0.08 -40.67
N SER A 655 1.84 -0.75 -40.24
CA SER A 655 1.93 -2.09 -39.64
C SER A 655 2.33 -3.16 -40.66
N LYS A 656 1.78 -3.15 -41.88
CA LYS A 656 2.18 -4.10 -42.94
C LYS A 656 3.58 -3.79 -43.46
N ALA A 657 3.84 -2.55 -43.89
CA ALA A 657 5.10 -2.18 -44.53
C ALA A 657 6.29 -2.20 -43.57
N GLY A 658 6.09 -1.91 -42.27
CA GLY A 658 7.13 -2.03 -41.26
C GLY A 658 7.61 -3.47 -41.06
N LEU A 659 6.70 -4.44 -40.93
CA LEU A 659 7.05 -5.86 -40.85
C LEU A 659 7.68 -6.38 -42.15
N MET A 660 7.18 -5.94 -43.31
CA MET A 660 7.79 -6.25 -44.61
C MET A 660 9.22 -5.69 -44.72
N LEU A 661 9.49 -4.50 -44.18
CA LEU A 661 10.82 -3.90 -44.17
C LEU A 661 11.80 -4.66 -43.27
N LEU A 662 11.39 -4.98 -42.03
CA LEU A 662 12.20 -5.78 -41.11
C LEU A 662 12.53 -7.16 -41.71
N LYS A 663 11.56 -7.81 -42.36
CA LYS A 663 11.77 -9.07 -43.11
C LYS A 663 12.71 -8.89 -44.30
N LYS A 664 12.50 -7.87 -45.14
CA LYS A 664 13.29 -7.63 -46.36
C LYS A 664 14.77 -7.36 -46.07
N LEU A 665 15.06 -6.80 -44.90
CA LEU A 665 16.41 -6.52 -44.40
C LEU A 665 17.05 -7.70 -43.64
N GLY A 666 16.33 -8.80 -43.40
CA GLY A 666 16.77 -9.90 -42.53
C GLY A 666 16.92 -9.48 -41.07
N LEU A 667 16.27 -8.40 -40.64
CA LEU A 667 16.27 -7.94 -39.25
C LEU A 667 15.37 -8.81 -38.36
N ASN A 668 14.35 -9.47 -38.92
CA ASN A 668 13.53 -10.45 -38.20
C ASN A 668 14.36 -11.66 -37.68
N GLU A 669 15.49 -11.98 -38.30
CA GLU A 669 16.44 -13.01 -37.83
C GLU A 669 17.47 -12.47 -36.81
N GLN A 670 17.45 -11.16 -36.53
CA GLN A 670 18.40 -10.44 -35.66
C GLN A 670 17.71 -9.71 -34.49
N LEU A 671 16.38 -9.81 -34.38
CA LEU A 671 15.57 -9.13 -33.38
C LEU A 671 15.00 -10.14 -32.40
N ASP A 672 15.10 -9.82 -31.11
CA ASP A 672 14.46 -10.58 -30.05
C ASP A 672 13.05 -10.05 -29.75
N VAL A 673 12.83 -8.75 -29.96
CA VAL A 673 11.58 -8.05 -29.64
C VAL A 673 11.20 -7.05 -30.73
N VAL A 674 9.92 -7.02 -31.10
CA VAL A 674 9.28 -5.88 -31.77
C VAL A 674 8.28 -5.23 -30.81
N GLU A 675 8.44 -3.93 -30.57
CA GLU A 675 7.53 -3.10 -29.80
C GLU A 675 6.61 -2.27 -30.70
N ALA A 676 5.32 -2.30 -30.44
CA ALA A 676 4.31 -1.51 -31.12
C ALA A 676 3.68 -0.51 -30.15
N HIS A 677 3.44 0.72 -30.60
CA HIS A 677 2.95 1.84 -29.79
C HIS A 677 1.53 2.29 -30.18
N ASP A 678 0.62 2.23 -29.21
CA ASP A 678 -0.81 2.58 -29.26
C ASP A 678 -1.61 1.91 -30.39
N HIS A 679 -2.92 2.20 -30.44
CA HIS A 679 -3.86 1.62 -31.42
C HIS A 679 -3.39 1.80 -32.88
N HIS A 680 -2.64 2.87 -33.16
CA HIS A 680 -1.98 3.17 -34.43
C HIS A 680 -1.09 2.04 -34.99
N THR A 681 -0.57 1.17 -34.13
CA THR A 681 0.31 0.05 -34.53
C THR A 681 -0.07 -1.28 -33.89
N ALA A 682 -1.23 -1.38 -33.22
CA ALA A 682 -1.77 -2.63 -32.68
C ALA A 682 -1.87 -3.77 -33.71
N LEU A 683 -2.00 -3.43 -35.00
CA LEU A 683 -1.98 -4.38 -36.11
C LEU A 683 -0.60 -5.05 -36.32
N VAL A 684 0.51 -4.47 -35.83
CA VAL A 684 1.85 -5.10 -35.87
C VAL A 684 1.84 -6.42 -35.11
N SER A 685 1.44 -6.39 -33.83
CA SER A 685 1.38 -7.56 -32.96
C SER A 685 0.47 -8.64 -33.56
N LEU A 686 -0.70 -8.25 -34.06
CA LEU A 686 -1.64 -9.13 -34.75
C LEU A 686 -1.03 -9.76 -36.01
N TYR A 687 -0.36 -8.98 -36.86
CA TYR A 687 0.24 -9.46 -38.10
C TYR A 687 1.49 -10.34 -37.87
N MET A 688 2.26 -10.09 -36.81
CA MET A 688 3.36 -10.97 -36.37
C MET A 688 2.87 -12.37 -35.94
N ARG A 689 1.63 -12.52 -35.49
CA ARG A 689 1.05 -13.81 -35.07
C ARG A 689 0.12 -14.44 -36.11
N SER A 690 -0.09 -13.79 -37.24
CA SER A 690 -0.96 -14.25 -38.34
C SER A 690 -0.26 -14.21 -39.70
N ILE A 691 -0.25 -13.06 -40.39
CA ILE A 691 0.24 -12.90 -41.77
C ILE A 691 1.74 -13.21 -41.90
N PHE A 692 2.55 -12.81 -40.90
CA PHE A 692 4.00 -13.01 -40.87
C PHE A 692 4.41 -14.02 -39.80
N LYS A 693 3.52 -14.94 -39.42
CA LYS A 693 3.72 -15.89 -38.31
C LYS A 693 5.02 -16.70 -38.44
N ASP A 694 5.30 -17.22 -39.62
CA ASP A 694 6.52 -18.01 -39.87
C ASP A 694 7.80 -17.16 -39.93
N ASP A 695 7.67 -15.85 -40.16
CA ASP A 695 8.81 -14.91 -40.26
C ASP A 695 9.23 -14.30 -38.91
N PHE A 696 8.30 -14.19 -37.96
CA PHE A 696 8.50 -13.61 -36.63
C PHE A 696 8.17 -14.59 -35.49
N LYS A 697 8.12 -15.90 -35.77
CA LYS A 697 7.83 -16.97 -34.79
C LYS A 697 8.76 -16.98 -33.58
N ASP A 698 10.04 -16.62 -33.78
CA ASP A 698 11.08 -16.62 -32.75
C ASP A 698 11.32 -15.21 -32.17
N VAL A 699 10.46 -14.23 -32.52
CA VAL A 699 10.57 -12.81 -32.13
C VAL A 699 9.39 -12.46 -31.24
N ALA A 700 9.65 -11.92 -30.06
CA ALA A 700 8.62 -11.51 -29.12
C ALA A 700 7.90 -10.22 -29.56
N SER A 701 6.66 -10.06 -29.12
CA SER A 701 5.84 -8.88 -29.37
C SER A 701 5.57 -8.16 -28.05
N VAL A 702 5.83 -6.85 -28.01
CA VAL A 702 5.49 -5.97 -26.88
C VAL A 702 4.57 -4.86 -27.38
N PHE A 703 3.46 -4.60 -26.70
CA PHE A 703 2.47 -3.60 -27.11
C PHE A 703 2.30 -2.50 -26.06
N ALA A 704 2.91 -1.34 -26.31
CA ALA A 704 2.90 -0.18 -25.42
C ALA A 704 1.65 0.69 -25.61
N ILE A 705 0.81 0.74 -24.58
CA ILE A 705 -0.42 1.53 -24.51
C ILE A 705 -0.12 2.78 -23.67
N ASN A 706 0.02 3.95 -24.32
CA ASN A 706 0.33 5.21 -23.63
C ASN A 706 -0.91 5.90 -23.06
N ASN A 707 -2.10 5.62 -23.62
CA ASN A 707 -3.38 6.10 -23.08
C ASN A 707 -4.56 5.27 -23.60
N ILE A 708 -5.21 4.46 -22.73
CA ILE A 708 -6.35 3.62 -23.14
C ILE A 708 -7.61 4.43 -23.53
N GLY A 709 -7.64 5.74 -23.23
CA GLY A 709 -8.69 6.65 -23.71
C GLY A 709 -8.75 6.82 -25.23
N TYR A 710 -7.74 6.31 -25.96
CA TYR A 710 -7.72 6.24 -27.42
C TYR A 710 -7.55 4.78 -27.88
N PRO A 711 -8.61 3.95 -27.88
CA PRO A 711 -8.48 2.52 -28.20
C PRO A 711 -8.58 2.21 -29.72
N GLY A 712 -8.79 3.23 -30.55
CA GLY A 712 -8.89 3.09 -32.01
C GLY A 712 -10.19 2.46 -32.47
N ASP A 713 -11.32 3.14 -32.23
CA ASP A 713 -12.65 2.71 -32.70
C ASP A 713 -12.93 3.17 -34.13
N TYR A 714 -13.27 2.22 -35.00
CA TYR A 714 -13.53 2.41 -36.43
C TYR A 714 -14.79 1.65 -36.90
N ASN A 715 -15.39 2.11 -37.99
CA ASN A 715 -16.59 1.50 -38.59
C ASN A 715 -16.29 0.12 -39.22
N THR A 716 -17.22 -0.83 -39.09
CA THR A 716 -17.07 -2.21 -39.58
C THR A 716 -17.01 -2.33 -41.10
N ASP A 717 -17.47 -1.34 -41.85
CA ASP A 717 -17.29 -1.24 -43.30
C ASP A 717 -15.81 -1.32 -43.74
N LEU A 718 -14.88 -1.00 -42.82
CA LEU A 718 -13.43 -1.04 -42.99
C LEU A 718 -12.79 -2.42 -42.70
N ALA A 719 -13.51 -3.38 -42.12
CA ALA A 719 -13.02 -4.75 -41.89
C ALA A 719 -12.65 -5.44 -43.22
N GLU A 720 -13.42 -5.13 -44.27
CA GLU A 720 -13.19 -5.59 -45.63
C GLU A 720 -11.92 -4.98 -46.24
N GLU A 721 -11.57 -3.73 -45.91
CA GLU A 721 -10.34 -3.07 -46.41
C GLU A 721 -9.06 -3.67 -45.83
N LEU A 722 -9.09 -4.07 -44.56
CA LEU A 722 -8.01 -4.82 -43.91
C LEU A 722 -7.76 -6.19 -44.58
N GLY A 723 -8.81 -6.78 -45.16
CA GLY A 723 -8.85 -8.16 -45.64
C GLY A 723 -9.25 -9.20 -44.58
N LEU A 724 -9.87 -8.80 -43.46
CA LEU A 724 -10.10 -9.68 -42.29
C LEU A 724 -10.90 -10.95 -42.59
N GLN A 725 -11.73 -10.95 -43.64
CA GLN A 725 -12.46 -12.14 -44.12
C GLN A 725 -11.55 -13.34 -44.47
N GLU A 726 -10.26 -13.10 -44.74
CA GLU A 726 -9.25 -14.14 -44.98
C GLU A 726 -8.57 -14.63 -43.69
N PHE A 727 -8.81 -13.95 -42.57
CA PHE A 727 -8.25 -14.23 -41.24
C PHE A 727 -9.33 -14.11 -40.14
N PRO A 728 -10.33 -15.01 -40.08
CA PRO A 728 -11.48 -14.87 -39.17
C PRO A 728 -11.10 -14.78 -37.68
N GLU A 729 -9.96 -15.36 -37.29
CA GLU A 729 -9.41 -15.27 -35.93
C GLU A 729 -9.04 -13.82 -35.56
N ILE A 730 -8.47 -13.04 -36.50
CA ILE A 730 -8.21 -11.60 -36.30
C ILE A 730 -9.54 -10.82 -36.32
N GLU A 731 -10.48 -11.23 -37.17
CA GLU A 731 -11.80 -10.59 -37.27
C GLU A 731 -12.59 -10.66 -35.96
N GLU A 732 -12.59 -11.83 -35.29
CA GLU A 732 -13.24 -12.01 -33.99
C GLU A 732 -12.55 -11.19 -32.89
N LEU A 733 -11.22 -11.14 -32.87
CA LEU A 733 -10.45 -10.35 -31.89
C LEU A 733 -10.64 -8.84 -32.05
N LEU A 734 -10.86 -8.34 -33.26
CA LEU A 734 -11.02 -6.91 -33.52
C LEU A 734 -12.44 -6.36 -33.27
N TYR A 735 -13.47 -7.20 -33.19
CA TYR A 735 -14.84 -6.73 -32.93
C TYR A 735 -15.13 -6.48 -31.45
N ILE A 736 -15.85 -5.38 -31.18
CA ILE A 736 -16.49 -5.10 -29.89
C ILE A 736 -17.97 -4.73 -30.11
N PRO A 737 -18.90 -5.12 -29.20
CA PRO A 737 -20.25 -4.56 -29.15
C PRO A 737 -20.20 -3.14 -28.56
N ASN A 738 -20.59 -2.14 -29.35
CA ASN A 738 -20.65 -0.74 -28.91
C ASN A 738 -21.84 -0.49 -27.96
N LYS A 739 -21.97 0.76 -27.47
CA LYS A 739 -23.02 1.19 -26.53
C LYS A 739 -24.46 1.08 -27.07
N GLU A 740 -24.64 0.79 -28.36
CA GLU A 740 -25.93 0.52 -29.02
C GLU A 740 -26.06 -0.95 -29.50
N TYR A 741 -25.18 -1.85 -29.04
CA TYR A 741 -25.07 -3.25 -29.48
C TYR A 741 -24.77 -3.47 -30.97
N LYS A 742 -24.28 -2.43 -31.67
CA LYS A 742 -23.70 -2.57 -33.01
C LYS A 742 -22.28 -3.12 -32.87
N ARG A 743 -21.80 -3.86 -33.87
CA ARG A 743 -20.35 -4.17 -33.96
C ARG A 743 -19.60 -2.90 -34.35
N GLU A 744 -18.42 -2.71 -33.76
CA GLU A 744 -17.38 -1.75 -34.17
C GLU A 744 -16.02 -2.46 -34.16
N ILE A 745 -15.05 -1.94 -34.92
CA ILE A 745 -13.66 -2.42 -34.93
C ILE A 745 -12.88 -1.62 -33.88
N GLN A 746 -12.23 -2.28 -32.94
CA GLN A 746 -11.33 -1.63 -31.97
C GLN A 746 -9.91 -2.21 -32.08
N LEU A 747 -8.95 -1.43 -32.57
CA LEU A 747 -7.60 -1.94 -32.87
C LEU A 747 -6.84 -2.35 -31.59
N LEU A 748 -6.95 -1.57 -30.51
CA LEU A 748 -6.31 -1.89 -29.22
C LEU A 748 -6.79 -3.24 -28.67
N ALA A 749 -8.09 -3.53 -28.78
CA ALA A 749 -8.69 -4.76 -28.28
C ALA A 749 -8.17 -6.02 -28.98
N GLY A 750 -7.84 -5.92 -30.28
CA GLY A 750 -7.23 -7.03 -31.01
C GLY A 750 -5.82 -7.35 -30.51
N ALA A 751 -4.98 -6.34 -30.27
CA ALA A 751 -3.64 -6.54 -29.72
C ALA A 751 -3.67 -7.05 -28.26
N VAL A 752 -4.61 -6.57 -27.44
CA VAL A 752 -4.86 -7.12 -26.09
C VAL A 752 -5.36 -8.58 -26.17
N GLY A 753 -6.16 -8.92 -27.17
CA GLY A 753 -6.75 -10.25 -27.33
C GLY A 753 -5.77 -11.36 -27.72
N ILE A 754 -4.50 -11.04 -28.05
CA ILE A 754 -3.44 -12.02 -28.32
C ILE A 754 -2.38 -12.13 -27.21
N LEU A 755 -2.58 -11.46 -26.06
CA LEU A 755 -1.60 -11.45 -24.98
C LEU A 755 -1.43 -12.83 -24.33
N GLY A 756 -0.17 -13.19 -24.04
CA GLY A 756 0.25 -14.53 -23.69
C GLY A 756 1.77 -14.70 -23.78
N PRO A 757 2.28 -15.96 -23.78
CA PRO A 757 3.69 -16.22 -24.10
C PRO A 757 4.09 -15.54 -25.42
N GLY A 758 5.27 -14.92 -25.43
CA GLY A 758 5.79 -14.13 -26.56
C GLY A 758 5.00 -12.87 -26.91
N ASN A 759 3.98 -12.48 -26.13
CA ASN A 759 3.02 -11.43 -26.46
C ASN A 759 2.62 -10.65 -25.20
N TYR A 760 3.39 -9.61 -24.88
CA TYR A 760 3.20 -8.78 -23.70
C TYR A 760 2.66 -7.40 -24.10
N ALA A 761 2.03 -6.70 -23.16
CA ALA A 761 1.66 -5.30 -23.28
C ALA A 761 2.23 -4.50 -22.12
N THR A 762 2.57 -3.25 -22.38
CA THR A 762 3.02 -2.29 -21.37
C THR A 762 2.08 -1.10 -21.32
N THR A 763 2.02 -0.42 -20.18
CA THR A 763 1.48 0.94 -20.08
C THR A 763 2.34 1.78 -19.15
N VAL A 764 2.07 3.07 -19.10
CA VAL A 764 3.02 4.11 -18.71
C VAL A 764 3.06 4.42 -17.20
N SER A 765 2.53 3.50 -16.37
CA SER A 765 2.50 3.55 -14.90
C SER A 765 2.00 2.21 -14.31
N PRO A 766 2.63 1.66 -13.25
CA PRO A 766 2.11 0.51 -12.48
C PRO A 766 0.71 0.72 -11.90
N THR A 767 0.43 1.86 -11.27
CA THR A 767 -0.89 2.14 -10.71
C THR A 767 -1.94 2.34 -11.81
N TYR A 768 -1.58 2.93 -12.95
CA TYR A 768 -2.48 3.05 -14.10
C TYR A 768 -2.81 1.69 -14.70
N ALA A 769 -1.82 0.78 -14.85
CA ALA A 769 -2.07 -0.60 -15.29
C ALA A 769 -3.12 -1.28 -14.40
N GLN A 770 -2.95 -1.21 -13.08
CA GLN A 770 -3.89 -1.78 -12.12
C GLN A 770 -5.27 -1.09 -12.11
N GLN A 771 -5.33 0.24 -12.23
CA GLN A 771 -6.60 0.97 -12.34
C GLN A 771 -7.35 0.62 -13.64
N VAL A 772 -6.64 0.40 -14.74
CA VAL A 772 -7.16 -0.01 -16.06
C VAL A 772 -7.61 -1.47 -16.07
N ILE A 773 -6.90 -2.37 -15.38
CA ILE A 773 -7.36 -3.75 -15.18
C ILE A 773 -8.63 -3.74 -14.33
N ASN A 774 -8.62 -3.10 -13.16
CA ASN A 774 -9.64 -3.31 -12.15
C ASN A 774 -10.94 -2.52 -12.40
N THR A 775 -10.85 -1.25 -12.78
CA THR A 775 -12.02 -0.39 -13.01
C THR A 775 -12.48 -0.40 -14.47
N PRO A 776 -13.79 -0.40 -14.74
CA PRO A 776 -14.30 -0.15 -16.08
C PRO A 776 -14.25 1.36 -16.39
N PHE A 777 -13.04 1.93 -16.52
CA PHE A 777 -12.88 3.20 -17.24
C PHE A 777 -13.54 3.00 -18.62
N GLY A 778 -14.63 3.74 -18.90
CA GLY A 778 -15.67 3.40 -19.89
C GLY A 778 -15.30 3.48 -21.39
N PHE A 779 -14.12 2.97 -21.73
CA PHE A 779 -13.46 2.89 -23.04
C PHE A 779 -13.32 1.44 -23.51
N THR A 780 -13.16 0.49 -22.59
CA THR A 780 -13.21 -0.96 -22.88
C THR A 780 -14.15 -1.66 -21.90
N SER A 781 -15.33 -2.11 -22.36
CA SER A 781 -16.23 -3.01 -21.60
C SER A 781 -15.74 -4.47 -21.65
N ASP A 782 -14.42 -4.65 -21.58
CA ASP A 782 -13.73 -5.78 -22.17
C ASP A 782 -13.01 -6.60 -21.09
N THR A 783 -13.41 -7.87 -20.96
CA THR A 783 -12.78 -8.80 -20.02
C THR A 783 -11.39 -9.26 -20.47
N ARG A 784 -10.96 -8.97 -21.71
CA ARG A 784 -9.64 -9.36 -22.22
C ARG A 784 -8.46 -8.75 -21.46
N LEU A 785 -8.56 -7.52 -20.95
CA LEU A 785 -7.51 -6.96 -20.08
C LEU A 785 -7.42 -7.71 -18.74
N LYS A 786 -8.56 -8.02 -18.11
CA LYS A 786 -8.62 -8.85 -16.89
C LYS A 786 -8.13 -10.28 -17.15
N ALA A 787 -8.36 -10.84 -18.34
CA ALA A 787 -7.89 -12.17 -18.72
C ALA A 787 -6.40 -12.21 -19.11
N ALA A 788 -5.87 -11.13 -19.70
CA ALA A 788 -4.45 -10.98 -20.01
C ALA A 788 -3.62 -10.80 -18.73
N GLY A 789 -4.12 -10.02 -17.76
CA GLY A 789 -3.59 -9.92 -16.39
C GLY A 789 -2.07 -9.78 -16.35
N LYS A 790 -1.37 -10.86 -15.98
CA LYS A 790 0.10 -10.95 -15.87
C LYS A 790 0.91 -10.64 -17.14
N TYR A 791 0.27 -10.56 -18.31
CA TYR A 791 0.91 -10.13 -19.56
C TYR A 791 0.74 -8.63 -19.87
N PHE A 792 0.01 -7.88 -19.04
CA PHE A 792 -0.16 -6.42 -19.15
C PHE A 792 0.44 -5.71 -17.94
N LEU A 793 1.57 -5.02 -18.13
CA LEU A 793 2.42 -4.51 -17.06
C LEU A 793 2.58 -2.98 -17.12
N GLY A 794 2.86 -2.36 -15.98
CA GLY A 794 3.13 -0.92 -15.92
C GLY A 794 4.63 -0.60 -15.80
N ILE A 795 5.11 0.39 -16.52
CA ILE A 795 6.42 1.01 -16.35
C ILE A 795 6.25 2.52 -16.40
N MET A 796 6.75 3.25 -15.40
CA MET A 796 6.68 4.70 -15.40
C MET A 796 7.55 5.31 -16.52
N ASN A 797 7.02 6.30 -17.25
CA ASN A 797 7.79 7.08 -18.21
C ASN A 797 8.86 7.94 -17.53
N GLY A 798 9.98 8.17 -18.22
CA GLY A 798 10.92 9.23 -17.87
C GLY A 798 10.66 10.54 -18.62
N VAL A 799 11.56 11.50 -18.39
CA VAL A 799 11.74 12.70 -19.23
C VAL A 799 13.23 12.93 -19.52
N SER A 800 13.58 13.53 -20.65
CA SER A 800 14.97 13.90 -20.94
C SER A 800 15.48 15.00 -20.01
N VAL A 801 16.29 14.61 -19.02
CA VAL A 801 17.03 15.49 -18.10
C VAL A 801 18.16 16.29 -18.78
N GLU A 802 18.44 16.03 -20.06
CA GLU A 802 19.32 16.85 -20.90
C GLU A 802 18.54 18.01 -21.53
N LEU A 803 17.28 17.75 -21.93
CA LEU A 803 16.38 18.74 -22.54
C LEU A 803 15.63 19.58 -21.49
N TRP A 804 15.31 19.02 -20.32
CA TRP A 804 14.57 19.66 -19.23
C TRP A 804 15.52 19.86 -18.04
N ASN A 805 16.38 20.87 -18.12
CA ASN A 805 17.49 21.04 -17.19
C ASN A 805 17.65 22.52 -16.76
N PRO A 806 17.30 22.91 -15.52
CA PRO A 806 17.41 24.30 -15.09
C PRO A 806 18.84 24.84 -15.08
N LYS A 807 19.87 23.99 -15.15
CA LYS A 807 21.28 24.42 -15.22
C LYS A 807 21.69 24.94 -16.61
N THR A 808 21.00 24.50 -17.67
CA THR A 808 21.39 24.77 -19.07
C THR A 808 20.25 25.20 -19.98
N ASP A 809 19.01 25.24 -19.49
CA ASP A 809 17.85 25.73 -20.24
C ASP A 809 18.01 27.22 -20.58
N ASN A 810 18.00 27.56 -21.87
CA ASN A 810 18.14 28.94 -22.33
C ASN A 810 16.81 29.70 -22.45
N LYS A 811 15.70 29.11 -21.99
CA LYS A 811 14.36 29.71 -21.96
C LYS A 811 13.97 30.31 -20.60
N ILE A 812 14.79 30.11 -19.57
CA ILE A 812 14.54 30.59 -18.21
C ILE A 812 15.45 31.80 -17.90
N HIS A 813 15.03 32.67 -16.97
CA HIS A 813 15.73 33.94 -16.74
C HIS A 813 17.07 33.76 -15.99
N VAL A 814 17.10 32.83 -15.04
CA VAL A 814 18.27 32.48 -14.22
C VAL A 814 18.39 30.96 -14.15
N ASN A 815 19.57 30.44 -14.52
CA ASN A 815 19.91 29.02 -14.42
C ASN A 815 20.35 28.63 -13.01
N TYR A 816 20.05 27.39 -12.60
CA TYR A 816 20.35 26.86 -11.27
C TYR A 816 20.50 25.33 -11.28
N SER A 817 21.21 24.77 -10.31
CA SER A 817 21.27 23.33 -10.05
C SER A 817 21.13 23.03 -8.57
N ILE A 818 20.51 21.91 -8.21
CA ILE A 818 20.43 21.45 -6.82
C ILE A 818 21.83 21.21 -6.22
N ASN A 819 22.82 20.87 -7.06
CA ASN A 819 24.24 20.74 -6.71
C ASN A 819 24.88 22.05 -6.21
N ASP A 820 24.29 23.21 -6.53
CA ASP A 820 24.76 24.52 -6.10
C ASP A 820 24.18 24.92 -4.72
N GLY A 821 23.31 24.06 -4.15
CA GLY A 821 22.68 24.20 -2.84
C GLY A 821 21.27 24.78 -2.91
N ILE A 822 20.35 24.22 -2.12
CA ILE A 822 18.93 24.58 -2.11
C ILE A 822 18.66 26.08 -1.86
N ASP A 823 19.48 26.80 -1.09
CA ASP A 823 19.32 28.25 -0.92
C ASP A 823 19.60 29.03 -2.23
N SER A 824 20.58 28.58 -3.03
CA SER A 824 20.86 29.17 -4.35
C SER A 824 19.75 28.84 -5.36
N VAL A 825 19.15 27.64 -5.26
CA VAL A 825 17.96 27.25 -6.02
C VAL A 825 16.78 28.16 -5.71
N LEU A 826 16.49 28.42 -4.43
CA LEU A 826 15.38 29.27 -4.02
C LEU A 826 15.58 30.73 -4.43
N GLU A 827 16.81 31.26 -4.36
CA GLU A 827 17.12 32.59 -4.88
C GLU A 827 16.87 32.69 -6.40
N ALA A 828 17.38 31.73 -7.18
CA ALA A 828 17.20 31.70 -8.63
C ALA A 828 15.72 31.54 -9.02
N ARG A 829 14.98 30.65 -8.35
CA ARG A 829 13.53 30.47 -8.55
C ARG A 829 12.74 31.73 -8.20
N SER A 830 13.14 32.50 -7.17
CA SER A 830 12.55 33.80 -6.85
C SER A 830 12.79 34.85 -7.96
N GLN A 831 13.99 34.87 -8.55
CA GLN A 831 14.29 35.73 -9.70
C GLN A 831 13.51 35.32 -10.96
N ASN A 832 13.35 34.02 -11.21
CA ASN A 832 12.49 33.49 -12.27
C ASN A 832 11.01 33.84 -12.05
N LYS A 833 10.48 33.65 -10.83
CA LYS A 833 9.12 34.03 -10.41
C LYS A 833 8.81 35.49 -10.73
N ARG A 834 9.75 36.38 -10.38
CA ARG A 834 9.68 37.79 -10.75
C ARG A 834 9.66 38.01 -12.26
N SER A 835 10.48 37.30 -13.02
CA SER A 835 10.51 37.44 -14.49
C SER A 835 9.18 36.99 -15.15
N ILE A 836 8.50 35.99 -14.59
CA ILE A 836 7.15 35.56 -15.02
C ILE A 836 6.14 36.69 -14.78
N GLN A 837 6.16 37.30 -13.58
CA GLN A 837 5.29 38.43 -13.25
C GLN A 837 5.55 39.62 -14.18
N GLU A 838 6.81 39.95 -14.45
CA GLU A 838 7.21 41.02 -15.37
C GLU A 838 6.82 40.70 -16.83
N TYR A 839 6.93 39.45 -17.28
CA TYR A 839 6.48 39.03 -18.62
C TYR A 839 4.99 39.27 -18.81
N PHE A 840 4.15 38.72 -17.93
CA PHE A 840 2.69 38.81 -18.10
C PHE A 840 2.15 40.22 -17.83
N SER A 841 2.76 41.00 -16.93
CA SER A 841 2.33 42.38 -16.69
C SER A 841 2.59 43.31 -17.88
N ASN A 842 3.71 43.12 -18.59
CA ASN A 842 3.99 43.84 -19.84
C ASN A 842 3.13 43.39 -21.04
N LYS A 843 2.33 42.34 -20.90
CA LYS A 843 1.51 41.72 -21.97
C LYS A 843 0.02 42.08 -21.96
N LYS A 844 -0.43 42.95 -21.03
CA LYS A 844 -1.86 43.19 -20.75
C LYS A 844 -2.71 43.48 -22.00
N ASN A 845 -3.59 42.52 -22.32
CA ASN A 845 -4.65 42.59 -23.33
C ASN A 845 -4.22 42.92 -24.78
N ASP A 846 -3.15 42.30 -25.29
CA ASP A 846 -2.80 42.36 -26.73
C ASP A 846 -3.75 41.54 -27.64
N GLY A 847 -4.72 40.83 -27.06
CA GLY A 847 -5.68 39.96 -27.73
C GLY A 847 -5.31 38.47 -27.74
N SER A 848 -4.06 38.14 -27.40
CA SER A 848 -3.61 36.75 -27.18
C SER A 848 -3.52 36.38 -25.69
N TYR A 849 -3.16 37.33 -24.83
CA TYR A 849 -3.13 37.17 -23.37
C TYR A 849 -4.31 37.85 -22.68
N TYR A 850 -4.78 37.24 -21.60
CA TYR A 850 -5.87 37.74 -20.76
C TYR A 850 -5.42 37.76 -19.30
N GLY A 851 -5.66 38.87 -18.61
CA GLY A 851 -5.27 39.05 -17.22
C GLY A 851 -4.02 39.90 -17.00
N ASN A 852 -3.45 39.84 -15.80
CA ASN A 852 -2.26 40.55 -15.34
C ASN A 852 -1.65 39.83 -14.12
N LEU A 853 -0.38 40.11 -13.79
CA LEU A 853 0.25 39.73 -12.50
C LEU A 853 0.84 40.97 -11.81
N GLU A 854 0.98 40.93 -10.48
CA GLU A 854 1.69 41.96 -9.72
C GLU A 854 3.20 41.66 -9.66
N VAL A 855 4.01 42.58 -10.17
CA VAL A 855 5.48 42.46 -10.20
C VAL A 855 6.06 42.58 -8.79
N GLY A 856 6.69 41.50 -8.32
CA GLY A 856 7.24 41.40 -6.97
C GLY A 856 6.27 40.84 -5.94
N SER A 857 5.07 40.40 -6.34
CA SER A 857 4.15 39.66 -5.46
C SER A 857 4.85 38.46 -4.83
N GLN A 858 4.71 38.33 -3.51
CA GLN A 858 5.24 37.20 -2.74
C GLN A 858 4.21 36.08 -2.54
N ARG A 859 2.96 36.28 -3.01
CA ARG A 859 1.88 35.27 -3.01
C ARG A 859 2.34 33.99 -3.69
N MET A 860 1.78 32.85 -3.32
CA MET A 860 2.13 31.58 -3.95
C MET A 860 1.69 31.59 -5.42
N LEU A 861 2.63 31.41 -6.35
CA LEU A 861 2.38 31.44 -7.79
C LEU A 861 2.13 30.01 -8.28
N LEU A 862 0.89 29.75 -8.66
CA LEU A 862 0.41 28.49 -9.21
C LEU A 862 0.46 28.52 -10.75
N GLY A 863 0.65 27.37 -11.38
CA GLY A 863 0.54 27.24 -12.84
C GLY A 863 -0.16 25.95 -13.30
N THR A 864 -0.72 25.97 -14.51
CA THR A 864 -1.07 24.75 -15.28
C THR A 864 -0.20 24.66 -16.53
N ASN A 865 -0.05 23.47 -17.12
CA ASN A 865 0.59 23.26 -18.44
C ASN A 865 -0.16 22.20 -19.29
N ALA A 866 -1.49 22.15 -19.17
CA ALA A 866 -2.33 21.06 -19.70
C ALA A 866 -3.34 21.54 -20.75
N ARG A 867 -3.86 20.60 -21.57
CA ARG A 867 -5.06 20.88 -22.37
C ARG A 867 -6.25 21.17 -21.45
N LEU A 868 -7.04 22.18 -21.80
CA LEU A 868 -8.21 22.63 -21.05
C LEU A 868 -9.43 21.76 -21.42
N VAL A 869 -9.41 20.52 -20.93
CA VAL A 869 -10.41 19.46 -21.17
C VAL A 869 -10.81 18.74 -19.88
N LYS A 870 -11.99 18.13 -19.85
CA LYS A 870 -12.55 17.38 -18.70
C LYS A 870 -11.70 16.18 -18.27
N GLN A 871 -10.97 15.56 -19.19
CA GLN A 871 -10.03 14.48 -18.84
C GLN A 871 -8.95 14.96 -17.86
N LYS A 872 -8.61 16.25 -17.91
CA LYS A 872 -7.67 16.93 -17.01
C LYS A 872 -8.38 17.67 -15.85
N GLN A 873 -9.69 17.44 -15.67
CA GLN A 873 -10.60 18.21 -14.80
C GLN A 873 -10.46 19.75 -14.91
N MET A 874 -10.04 20.28 -16.06
CA MET A 874 -9.87 21.72 -16.22
C MET A 874 -11.20 22.48 -16.18
N ASP A 875 -12.32 21.77 -16.23
CA ASP A 875 -13.67 22.28 -15.97
C ASP A 875 -13.97 22.54 -14.49
N ILE A 876 -13.18 22.04 -13.53
CA ILE A 876 -13.31 22.43 -12.09
C ILE A 876 -12.54 23.72 -11.79
N LEU A 877 -11.52 24.05 -12.57
CA LEU A 877 -10.62 25.18 -12.31
C LEU A 877 -11.34 26.53 -12.18
N PRO A 878 -12.38 26.87 -12.98
CA PRO A 878 -13.20 28.06 -12.75
C PRO A 878 -13.86 28.13 -11.37
N GLN A 879 -14.34 27.01 -10.83
CA GLN A 879 -14.93 26.95 -9.48
C GLN A 879 -13.87 27.18 -8.40
N VAL A 880 -12.67 26.63 -8.58
CA VAL A 880 -11.53 26.81 -7.66
C VAL A 880 -11.04 28.26 -7.65
N ILE A 881 -10.96 28.91 -8.81
CA ILE A 881 -10.66 30.35 -8.92
C ILE A 881 -11.73 31.19 -8.19
N GLN A 882 -13.01 30.85 -8.37
CA GLN A 882 -14.11 31.54 -7.70
C GLN A 882 -14.03 31.37 -6.16
N LYS A 883 -13.81 30.14 -5.66
CA LYS A 883 -13.61 29.86 -4.22
C LYS A 883 -12.41 30.60 -3.64
N ALA A 884 -11.28 30.67 -4.37
CA ALA A 884 -10.10 31.45 -3.96
C ALA A 884 -10.38 32.96 -3.87
N LYS A 885 -11.17 33.50 -4.81
CA LYS A 885 -11.63 34.91 -4.80
C LYS A 885 -12.60 35.20 -3.64
N GLU A 886 -13.49 34.27 -3.32
CA GLU A 886 -14.47 34.40 -2.22
C GLU A 886 -13.81 34.31 -0.84
N THR A 887 -12.88 33.37 -0.66
CA THR A 887 -12.10 33.18 0.58
C THR A 887 -10.94 34.17 0.74
N LYS A 888 -10.57 34.90 -0.33
CA LYS A 888 -9.40 35.78 -0.40
C LYS A 888 -8.07 35.05 -0.14
N LEU A 889 -7.93 33.85 -0.69
CA LEU A 889 -6.70 33.07 -0.59
C LEU A 889 -5.56 33.80 -1.34
N PRO A 890 -4.41 34.10 -0.69
CA PRO A 890 -3.35 34.94 -1.27
C PRO A 890 -2.45 34.16 -2.25
N ILE A 891 -2.98 33.91 -3.44
CA ILE A 891 -2.34 33.14 -4.52
C ILE A 891 -2.35 33.91 -5.85
N ASP A 892 -1.37 33.70 -6.71
CA ASP A 892 -1.41 34.15 -8.11
C ASP A 892 -1.48 32.90 -9.02
N LEU A 893 -2.17 32.95 -10.17
CA LEU A 893 -2.36 31.78 -11.06
C LEU A 893 -2.08 32.11 -12.53
N VAL A 894 -1.28 31.27 -13.21
CA VAL A 894 -1.14 31.27 -14.67
C VAL A 894 -1.71 29.99 -15.28
N VAL A 895 -2.77 30.13 -16.08
CA VAL A 895 -3.34 29.03 -16.86
C VAL A 895 -2.70 29.01 -18.25
N LEU A 896 -1.74 28.12 -18.48
CA LEU A 896 -1.20 27.81 -19.80
C LEU A 896 -1.94 26.61 -20.39
N GLY A 897 -2.62 26.80 -21.52
CA GLY A 897 -3.31 25.71 -22.22
C GLY A 897 -4.29 26.13 -23.32
N ASP A 898 -4.59 25.17 -24.19
CA ASP A 898 -5.63 25.26 -25.22
C ASP A 898 -6.75 24.26 -24.95
N GLY A 899 -7.99 24.63 -25.29
CA GLY A 899 -9.17 23.75 -25.20
C GLY A 899 -9.61 23.24 -26.57
N GLU A 900 -10.36 22.14 -26.58
CA GLU A 900 -10.91 21.52 -27.80
C GLU A 900 -12.27 22.14 -28.17
N ASP A 901 -12.71 22.08 -29.44
CA ASP A 901 -13.88 22.83 -29.95
C ASP A 901 -15.19 22.57 -29.18
N ASN A 902 -15.34 21.36 -28.65
CA ASN A 902 -16.46 20.91 -27.81
C ASN A 902 -16.36 21.37 -26.34
N GLU A 903 -15.17 21.75 -25.86
CA GLU A 903 -14.90 22.10 -24.46
C GLU A 903 -14.43 23.56 -24.28
N LYS A 904 -14.39 24.33 -25.38
CA LYS A 904 -14.00 25.76 -25.45
C LYS A 904 -14.64 26.65 -24.38
N TRP A 905 -15.83 26.32 -23.88
CA TRP A 905 -16.48 27.06 -22.78
C TRP A 905 -15.59 27.17 -21.53
N ILE A 906 -14.71 26.19 -21.26
CA ILE A 906 -13.72 26.23 -20.18
C ILE A 906 -12.75 27.40 -20.39
N VAL A 907 -12.25 27.54 -21.63
CA VAL A 907 -11.29 28.58 -22.03
C VAL A 907 -11.92 29.97 -21.93
N ASP A 908 -13.14 30.13 -22.43
CA ASP A 908 -13.84 31.42 -22.44
C ASP A 908 -14.24 31.87 -21.02
N GLU A 909 -14.55 30.93 -20.11
CA GLU A 909 -14.82 31.21 -18.69
C GLU A 909 -13.56 31.58 -17.90
N ILE A 910 -12.43 30.87 -18.12
CA ILE A 910 -11.14 31.22 -17.49
C ILE A 910 -10.68 32.62 -17.95
N LYS A 911 -10.92 32.98 -19.22
CA LYS A 911 -10.65 34.33 -19.74
C LYS A 911 -11.51 35.41 -19.07
N ARG A 912 -12.79 35.13 -18.78
CA ARG A 912 -13.67 36.02 -18.02
C ARG A 912 -13.11 36.27 -16.62
N LEU A 913 -12.75 35.20 -15.90
CA LEU A 913 -12.20 35.28 -14.55
C LEU A 913 -10.86 36.03 -14.51
N ALA A 914 -9.96 35.80 -15.48
CA ALA A 914 -8.69 36.51 -15.62
C ALA A 914 -8.86 38.03 -15.83
N GLN A 915 -9.88 38.44 -16.59
CA GLN A 915 -10.24 39.85 -16.73
C GLN A 915 -10.80 40.42 -15.40
N GLU A 916 -11.75 39.73 -14.77
CA GLU A 916 -12.39 40.19 -13.53
C GLU A 916 -11.45 40.27 -12.32
N THR A 917 -10.37 39.47 -12.26
CA THR A 917 -9.33 39.62 -11.23
C THR A 917 -8.37 40.78 -11.52
N SER A 918 -8.26 41.23 -12.77
CA SER A 918 -7.24 42.21 -13.19
C SER A 918 -7.68 43.68 -13.13
N ASP A 919 -8.95 43.92 -12.79
CA ASP A 919 -9.57 45.24 -12.70
C ASP A 919 -10.01 45.62 -11.27
N ASP A 920 -9.89 44.71 -10.29
CA ASP A 920 -10.26 44.93 -8.89
C ASP A 920 -9.05 44.79 -7.96
N VAL A 921 -8.57 45.94 -7.46
CA VAL A 921 -7.39 46.08 -6.58
C VAL A 921 -7.66 45.58 -5.14
N SER A 922 -8.86 45.06 -4.84
CA SER A 922 -9.23 44.55 -3.51
C SER A 922 -9.22 43.02 -3.38
N ILE A 923 -8.81 42.31 -4.43
CA ILE A 923 -8.76 40.84 -4.48
C ILE A 923 -7.33 40.33 -4.22
N ASP A 924 -7.21 39.29 -3.39
CA ASP A 924 -5.94 38.66 -3.07
C ASP A 924 -5.47 37.59 -4.08
N ILE A 925 -6.12 37.51 -5.25
CA ILE A 925 -5.76 36.61 -6.36
C ILE A 925 -5.73 37.35 -7.70
N ASN A 926 -4.60 37.23 -8.41
CA ASN A 926 -4.48 37.54 -9.83
C ASN A 926 -4.56 36.25 -10.67
N VAL A 927 -5.29 36.27 -11.80
CA VAL A 927 -5.32 35.16 -12.76
C VAL A 927 -4.91 35.65 -14.16
N VAL A 928 -4.06 34.86 -14.83
CA VAL A 928 -3.67 35.01 -16.23
C VAL A 928 -4.06 33.77 -17.03
N TYR A 929 -4.48 33.97 -18.28
CA TYR A 929 -4.62 32.93 -19.30
C TYR A 929 -3.66 33.16 -20.47
N SER A 930 -3.04 32.07 -20.93
CA SER A 930 -2.20 31.98 -22.13
C SER A 930 -2.54 30.73 -22.95
N PRO A 931 -2.62 30.84 -24.31
CA PRO A 931 -2.51 29.68 -25.21
C PRO A 931 -1.20 28.91 -24.97
N PHE A 932 -1.14 27.63 -25.34
CA PHE A 932 0.04 26.81 -25.03
C PHE A 932 1.28 27.19 -25.88
N ASP A 933 2.41 27.37 -25.19
CA ASP A 933 3.73 27.58 -25.80
C ASP A 933 4.80 26.89 -24.93
N VAL A 934 5.75 26.20 -25.55
CA VAL A 934 6.76 25.37 -24.85
C VAL A 934 7.91 26.19 -24.23
N ASP A 935 8.19 27.39 -24.75
CA ASP A 935 9.12 28.32 -24.11
C ASP A 935 8.46 28.94 -22.87
N ILE A 936 7.15 29.22 -22.94
CA ILE A 936 6.37 29.66 -21.77
C ILE A 936 6.24 28.54 -20.73
N GLU A 937 6.06 27.27 -21.13
CA GLU A 937 6.08 26.12 -20.20
C GLU A 937 7.39 26.09 -19.39
N ARG A 938 8.54 26.21 -20.06
CA ARG A 938 9.87 26.24 -19.41
C ARG A 938 10.02 27.42 -18.46
N MET A 939 9.68 28.62 -18.94
CA MET A 939 9.71 29.84 -18.13
C MET A 939 8.86 29.67 -16.86
N LEU A 940 7.63 29.13 -16.98
CA LEU A 940 6.74 28.87 -15.85
C LEU A 940 7.33 27.88 -14.85
N LEU A 941 7.72 26.67 -15.27
CA LEU A 941 8.26 25.66 -14.35
C LEU A 941 9.46 26.16 -13.54
N SER A 942 10.26 27.08 -14.10
CA SER A 942 11.42 27.68 -13.44
C SER A 942 11.10 28.67 -12.29
N GLY A 943 9.85 29.10 -12.13
CA GLY A 943 9.46 30.14 -11.17
C GLY A 943 8.02 30.12 -10.64
N ILE A 944 7.13 29.24 -11.10
CA ILE A 944 5.91 28.90 -10.35
C ILE A 944 6.29 28.09 -9.12
N ASP A 945 5.67 28.36 -7.98
CA ASP A 945 5.91 27.60 -6.75
C ASP A 945 5.31 26.19 -6.86
N ALA A 946 4.13 26.06 -7.48
CA ALA A 946 3.45 24.78 -7.67
C ALA A 946 2.78 24.60 -9.03
N LEU A 947 2.74 23.36 -9.50
CA LEU A 947 2.05 22.93 -10.73
C LEU A 947 0.74 22.20 -10.40
N LEU A 948 -0.35 22.65 -11.01
CA LEU A 948 -1.71 22.17 -10.80
C LEU A 948 -2.09 21.05 -11.77
N MET A 949 -2.37 19.85 -11.26
CA MET A 949 -2.72 18.65 -12.06
C MET A 949 -3.90 17.83 -11.47
N PRO A 950 -5.14 18.34 -11.51
CA PRO A 950 -6.33 17.68 -10.96
C PRO A 950 -6.92 16.55 -11.85
N SER A 951 -6.15 15.97 -12.76
CA SER A 951 -6.62 15.04 -13.82
C SER A 951 -7.63 13.98 -13.36
N ASP A 952 -8.68 13.71 -14.14
CA ASP A 952 -9.74 12.73 -13.77
C ASP A 952 -9.22 11.30 -13.87
N PHE A 953 -8.32 11.08 -14.82
CA PHE A 953 -7.34 10.00 -14.83
C PHE A 953 -6.07 10.53 -15.52
N GLU A 954 -4.90 10.09 -15.07
CA GLU A 954 -3.61 10.46 -15.68
C GLU A 954 -2.80 9.19 -15.98
N PRO A 955 -2.63 8.79 -17.26
CA PRO A 955 -1.91 7.56 -17.59
C PRO A 955 -0.50 7.52 -17.01
N SER A 956 0.21 8.65 -17.07
CA SER A 956 1.55 8.81 -16.49
C SER A 956 1.72 10.22 -15.98
N GLY A 957 1.46 11.20 -16.85
CA GLY A 957 1.80 12.59 -16.62
C GLY A 957 3.30 12.80 -16.84
N LEU A 958 3.65 13.73 -17.73
CA LEU A 958 5.03 14.22 -17.87
C LEU A 958 5.17 15.61 -17.22
N GLY A 959 4.06 16.24 -16.82
CA GLY A 959 4.05 17.60 -16.27
C GLY A 959 4.70 17.66 -14.90
N GLN A 960 4.34 16.74 -13.99
CA GLN A 960 4.92 16.63 -12.67
C GLN A 960 6.40 16.23 -12.73
N LEU A 961 6.80 15.33 -13.64
CA LEU A 961 8.21 14.94 -13.80
C LEU A 961 9.09 16.15 -14.20
N LYS A 962 8.64 16.98 -15.15
CA LYS A 962 9.31 18.26 -15.46
C LYS A 962 9.28 19.23 -14.28
N ALA A 963 8.19 19.28 -13.51
CA ALA A 963 8.04 20.20 -12.39
C ALA A 963 9.02 19.88 -11.26
N LEU A 964 9.16 18.60 -10.91
CA LEU A 964 10.15 18.09 -9.95
C LEU A 964 11.59 18.52 -10.33
N LEU A 965 12.00 18.32 -11.59
CA LEU A 965 13.32 18.74 -12.11
C LEU A 965 13.62 20.25 -11.96
N TYR A 966 12.59 21.10 -11.94
CA TYR A 966 12.74 22.55 -11.81
C TYR A 966 12.42 23.03 -10.37
N GLY A 967 12.00 22.15 -9.46
CA GLY A 967 11.60 22.47 -8.09
C GLY A 967 10.22 23.14 -7.97
N ALA A 968 9.36 23.02 -8.98
CA ALA A 968 7.96 23.42 -8.92
C ALA A 968 7.12 22.26 -8.37
N ILE A 969 6.43 22.49 -7.26
CA ILE A 969 5.83 21.42 -6.46
C ILE A 969 4.51 20.93 -7.07
N PRO A 970 4.35 19.63 -7.40
CA PRO A 970 3.09 19.12 -7.92
C PRO A 970 1.96 19.17 -6.88
N ILE A 971 0.79 19.66 -7.30
CA ILE A 971 -0.49 19.54 -6.59
C ILE A 971 -1.42 18.68 -7.47
N VAL A 972 -1.56 17.41 -7.11
CA VAL A 972 -2.12 16.36 -7.98
C VAL A 972 -3.45 15.78 -7.46
N ARG A 973 -4.28 15.23 -8.35
CA ARG A 973 -5.19 14.15 -7.93
C ARG A 973 -4.39 12.84 -7.83
N TRP A 974 -4.65 12.04 -6.81
CA TRP A 974 -4.15 10.67 -6.72
C TRP A 974 -4.81 9.78 -7.79
N THR A 975 -4.19 9.67 -8.97
CA THR A 975 -4.61 8.78 -10.07
C THR A 975 -3.42 8.39 -10.96
N GLY A 976 -3.41 7.15 -11.45
CA GLY A 976 -2.37 6.59 -12.34
C GLY A 976 -0.95 6.98 -11.96
N GLY A 977 -0.17 7.47 -12.93
CA GLY A 977 1.24 7.81 -12.72
C GLY A 977 1.50 8.98 -11.76
N LEU A 978 0.48 9.77 -11.38
CA LEU A 978 0.61 10.80 -10.34
C LEU A 978 0.76 10.19 -8.94
N ILE A 979 0.20 8.98 -8.71
CA ILE A 979 0.46 8.20 -7.49
C ILE A 979 1.89 7.66 -7.51
N ASP A 980 2.35 7.15 -8.66
CA ASP A 980 3.66 6.50 -8.80
C ASP A 980 4.85 7.48 -8.82
N SER A 981 4.62 8.80 -8.86
CA SER A 981 5.68 9.81 -9.01
C SER A 981 5.58 11.05 -8.11
N VAL A 982 4.58 11.15 -7.22
CA VAL A 982 4.45 12.27 -6.28
C VAL A 982 4.29 11.76 -4.85
N ILE A 983 5.28 12.04 -4.01
CA ILE A 983 5.27 11.64 -2.60
C ILE A 983 4.51 12.72 -1.83
N GLY A 984 3.27 12.40 -1.44
CA GLY A 984 2.38 13.32 -0.72
C GLY A 984 2.73 13.59 0.75
N GLU A 985 1.88 14.41 1.38
CA GLU A 985 1.99 14.94 2.75
C GLU A 985 2.30 13.89 3.84
N GLY A 986 3.14 14.28 4.80
CA GLY A 986 3.51 13.45 5.97
C GLY A 986 4.71 12.51 5.78
N SER A 987 5.30 12.46 4.59
CA SER A 987 6.55 11.73 4.32
C SER A 987 7.79 12.63 4.54
N PRO A 988 8.90 12.14 5.13
CA PRO A 988 10.18 12.87 5.12
C PRO A 988 10.69 13.16 3.70
N GLN A 989 10.34 12.29 2.75
CA GLN A 989 10.63 12.39 1.32
C GLN A 989 9.48 13.06 0.54
N GLN A 990 8.62 13.88 1.17
CA GLN A 990 7.54 14.56 0.48
C GLN A 990 8.06 15.41 -0.70
N THR A 991 7.49 15.22 -1.89
CA THR A 991 7.79 15.96 -3.12
C THR A 991 6.59 16.75 -3.67
N GLY A 992 5.38 16.52 -3.15
CA GLY A 992 4.18 17.25 -3.57
C GLY A 992 3.00 17.17 -2.59
N PHE A 993 1.84 17.61 -3.07
CA PHE A 993 0.56 17.61 -2.36
C PHE A 993 -0.49 16.91 -3.23
N GLY A 994 -1.54 16.36 -2.65
CA GLY A 994 -2.60 15.78 -3.46
C GLY A 994 -3.88 15.40 -2.73
N PHE A 995 -4.89 15.04 -3.51
CA PHE A 995 -6.23 14.68 -3.04
C PHE A 995 -6.77 13.44 -3.75
N TYR A 996 -7.64 12.71 -3.05
CA TYR A 996 -8.55 11.79 -3.71
C TYR A 996 -9.78 12.58 -4.17
N GLY A 997 -10.16 12.42 -5.43
CA GLY A 997 -11.46 12.86 -5.94
C GLY A 997 -12.42 11.69 -6.02
N ALA A 998 -13.73 11.97 -5.99
CA ALA A 998 -14.77 10.95 -6.06
C ALA A 998 -14.64 10.06 -7.31
N ASP A 999 -14.88 8.76 -7.10
CA ASP A 999 -14.64 7.70 -8.06
C ASP A 999 -15.67 7.65 -9.21
N ARG A 1000 -15.35 6.93 -10.28
CA ARG A 1000 -16.17 6.73 -11.48
C ARG A 1000 -17.10 5.50 -11.39
N THR A 1001 -17.39 5.01 -10.19
CA THR A 1001 -18.10 3.74 -9.95
C THR A 1001 -19.56 3.70 -10.42
N PHE A 1002 -20.17 4.84 -10.75
CA PHE A 1002 -21.58 4.93 -11.14
C PHE A 1002 -21.79 5.66 -12.48
N ALA A 1003 -22.55 5.03 -13.37
CA ALA A 1003 -22.76 5.48 -14.74
C ALA A 1003 -23.96 6.43 -14.90
N ASN A 1004 -24.17 7.35 -13.97
CA ASN A 1004 -25.37 8.18 -13.87
C ASN A 1004 -25.08 9.68 -14.13
N PRO A 1005 -25.52 10.28 -15.25
CA PRO A 1005 -25.21 11.66 -15.60
C PRO A 1005 -25.70 12.74 -14.61
N TRP A 1006 -26.57 12.40 -13.66
CA TRP A 1006 -27.02 13.32 -12.61
C TRP A 1006 -26.00 13.46 -11.47
N GLU A 1007 -25.10 12.48 -11.30
CA GLU A 1007 -24.04 12.49 -10.27
C GLU A 1007 -22.79 13.24 -10.72
N ASP A 1008 -22.60 13.48 -12.03
CA ASP A 1008 -21.42 14.18 -12.57
C ASP A 1008 -21.26 15.59 -12.01
N ASN A 1009 -22.35 16.34 -11.76
CA ASN A 1009 -22.25 17.66 -11.13
C ASN A 1009 -21.80 17.58 -9.67
N TYR A 1010 -22.34 16.63 -8.90
CA TYR A 1010 -21.92 16.41 -7.51
C TYR A 1010 -20.45 15.97 -7.43
N ARG A 1011 -20.04 15.05 -8.31
CA ARG A 1011 -18.65 14.61 -8.48
C ARG A 1011 -17.72 15.77 -8.83
N ARG A 1012 -18.14 16.65 -9.74
CA ARG A 1012 -17.39 17.86 -10.15
C ARG A 1012 -17.24 18.85 -9.00
N ASP A 1013 -18.33 19.19 -8.30
CA ASP A 1013 -18.34 20.17 -7.22
C ASP A 1013 -17.56 19.70 -5.97
N HIS A 1014 -17.61 18.39 -5.67
CA HIS A 1014 -16.79 17.75 -4.63
C HIS A 1014 -15.29 17.75 -5.02
N ASN A 1015 -14.94 17.33 -6.24
CA ASN A 1015 -13.55 17.37 -6.71
C ASN A 1015 -12.98 18.80 -6.70
N ALA A 1016 -13.81 19.80 -7.03
CA ALA A 1016 -13.45 21.21 -6.91
C ALA A 1016 -13.24 21.66 -5.46
N GLN A 1017 -13.92 21.06 -4.48
CA GLN A 1017 -13.66 21.31 -3.07
C GLN A 1017 -12.33 20.69 -2.63
N GLU A 1018 -12.09 19.40 -2.90
CA GLU A 1018 -10.86 18.74 -2.42
C GLU A 1018 -9.59 19.25 -3.10
N PHE A 1019 -9.69 19.65 -4.37
CA PHE A 1019 -8.60 20.33 -5.05
C PHE A 1019 -8.32 21.72 -4.44
N PHE A 1020 -9.36 22.50 -4.12
CA PHE A 1020 -9.21 23.78 -3.42
C PHE A 1020 -8.65 23.62 -2.00
N ASN A 1021 -9.15 22.66 -1.22
CA ASN A 1021 -8.63 22.29 0.11
C ASN A 1021 -7.12 21.99 0.05
N THR A 1022 -6.67 21.29 -0.98
CA THR A 1022 -5.27 20.93 -1.17
C THR A 1022 -4.39 22.11 -1.57
N ILE A 1023 -4.92 23.04 -2.39
CA ILE A 1023 -4.26 24.32 -2.67
C ILE A 1023 -4.14 25.15 -1.37
N MET A 1024 -5.16 25.16 -0.49
CA MET A 1024 -5.08 25.81 0.81
C MET A 1024 -3.98 25.21 1.69
N ARG A 1025 -3.86 23.86 1.77
CA ARG A 1025 -2.79 23.20 2.54
C ARG A 1025 -1.40 23.54 1.99
N ALA A 1026 -1.20 23.47 0.67
CA ALA A 1026 0.06 23.83 0.03
C ALA A 1026 0.44 25.30 0.27
N ASN A 1027 -0.53 26.22 0.13
CA ASN A 1027 -0.34 27.64 0.41
C ASN A 1027 -0.05 27.92 1.91
N ARG A 1028 -0.66 27.15 2.82
CA ARG A 1028 -0.35 27.23 4.26
C ARG A 1028 1.10 26.83 4.53
N VAL A 1029 1.59 25.71 3.98
CA VAL A 1029 2.99 25.29 4.14
C VAL A 1029 3.96 26.31 3.53
N TYR A 1030 3.67 26.82 2.32
CA TYR A 1030 4.49 27.84 1.66
C TYR A 1030 4.64 29.13 2.50
N ASN A 1031 3.57 29.62 3.14
CA ASN A 1031 3.61 30.86 3.92
C ASN A 1031 4.04 30.67 5.39
N GLU A 1032 3.59 29.61 6.07
CA GLU A 1032 3.78 29.41 7.51
C GLU A 1032 4.99 28.52 7.86
N ASN A 1033 5.40 27.61 6.96
CA ASN A 1033 6.44 26.62 7.21
C ASN A 1033 7.45 26.54 6.06
N SER A 1034 8.17 27.65 5.84
CA SER A 1034 9.22 27.76 4.82
C SER A 1034 10.36 26.73 4.97
N GLY A 1035 10.57 26.19 6.16
CA GLY A 1035 11.51 25.08 6.40
C GLY A 1035 11.06 23.78 5.75
N LEU A 1036 9.80 23.39 5.94
CA LEU A 1036 9.21 22.24 5.25
C LEU A 1036 9.10 22.49 3.74
N TRP A 1037 8.67 23.69 3.32
CA TRP A 1037 8.60 24.02 1.90
C TRP A 1037 9.97 23.89 1.21
N LYS A 1038 11.04 24.38 1.85
CA LYS A 1038 12.42 24.20 1.39
C LYS A 1038 12.81 22.73 1.25
N GLN A 1039 12.47 21.88 2.22
CA GLN A 1039 12.71 20.44 2.17
C GLN A 1039 11.94 19.77 1.02
N ILE A 1040 10.69 20.16 0.76
CA ILE A 1040 9.88 19.60 -0.34
C ILE A 1040 10.50 19.97 -1.71
N VAL A 1041 11.00 21.19 -1.88
CA VAL A 1041 11.73 21.61 -3.10
C VAL A 1041 13.07 20.88 -3.25
N GLU A 1042 13.79 20.66 -2.14
CA GLU A 1042 15.04 19.92 -2.14
C GLU A 1042 14.83 18.43 -2.47
N ASN A 1043 13.82 17.77 -1.89
CA ASN A 1043 13.43 16.41 -2.25
C ASN A 1043 13.06 16.34 -3.75
N ALA A 1044 12.16 17.20 -4.20
CA ALA A 1044 11.65 17.21 -5.57
C ALA A 1044 12.75 17.32 -6.65
N MET A 1045 13.78 18.14 -6.40
CA MET A 1045 14.90 18.30 -7.33
C MET A 1045 15.98 17.20 -7.24
N ASN A 1046 15.86 16.25 -6.31
CA ASN A 1046 16.76 15.10 -6.18
C ASN A 1046 16.15 13.77 -6.69
N GLU A 1047 14.88 13.77 -7.14
CA GLU A 1047 14.25 12.60 -7.75
C GLU A 1047 14.83 12.27 -9.14
N ASP A 1048 15.15 10.98 -9.40
CA ASP A 1048 15.55 10.52 -10.74
C ASP A 1048 14.30 10.21 -11.58
N VAL A 1049 13.81 11.25 -12.27
CA VAL A 1049 12.72 11.15 -13.26
C VAL A 1049 13.22 10.84 -14.68
N GLY A 1050 14.47 10.40 -14.83
CA GLY A 1050 15.10 10.11 -16.12
C GLY A 1050 14.63 8.79 -16.74
N TRP A 1051 14.89 8.62 -18.05
CA TRP A 1051 14.57 7.38 -18.76
C TRP A 1051 15.41 6.17 -18.37
N LYS A 1052 16.50 6.36 -17.61
CA LYS A 1052 17.45 5.30 -17.22
C LYS A 1052 16.75 4.12 -16.54
N GLU A 1053 15.95 4.39 -15.52
CA GLU A 1053 15.21 3.36 -14.77
C GLU A 1053 14.04 2.80 -15.60
N GLY A 1054 13.32 3.66 -16.33
CA GLY A 1054 12.28 3.24 -17.28
C GLY A 1054 12.79 2.26 -18.35
N VAL A 1055 14.00 2.47 -18.88
CA VAL A 1055 14.66 1.59 -19.85
C VAL A 1055 15.15 0.29 -19.20
N LYS A 1056 15.70 0.33 -17.97
CA LYS A 1056 16.02 -0.88 -17.21
C LYS A 1056 14.78 -1.77 -17.06
N ASN A 1057 13.63 -1.19 -16.71
CA ASN A 1057 12.38 -1.93 -16.56
C ASN A 1057 11.83 -2.45 -17.90
N HIS A 1058 11.96 -1.69 -19.00
CA HIS A 1058 11.63 -2.19 -20.34
C HIS A 1058 12.53 -3.37 -20.75
N LYS A 1059 13.83 -3.33 -20.43
CA LYS A 1059 14.75 -4.46 -20.66
C LYS A 1059 14.30 -5.72 -19.92
N VAL A 1060 13.79 -5.61 -18.69
CA VAL A 1060 13.23 -6.77 -17.98
C VAL A 1060 12.04 -7.35 -18.74
N ILE A 1061 11.08 -6.53 -19.19
CA ILE A 1061 9.94 -7.01 -20.01
C ILE A 1061 10.39 -7.59 -21.35
N TYR A 1062 11.40 -7.02 -22.00
CA TYR A 1062 11.96 -7.56 -23.24
C TYR A 1062 12.57 -8.97 -23.03
N GLN A 1063 13.23 -9.22 -21.89
CA GLN A 1063 13.73 -10.55 -21.55
C GLN A 1063 12.59 -11.52 -21.22
N LEU A 1064 11.61 -11.11 -20.40
CA LEU A 1064 10.40 -11.87 -20.08
C LEU A 1064 9.66 -12.33 -21.36
N ALA A 1065 9.48 -11.41 -22.31
CA ALA A 1065 8.80 -11.66 -23.57
C ALA A 1065 9.62 -12.54 -24.52
N LYS A 1066 10.96 -12.45 -24.49
CA LYS A 1066 11.88 -13.28 -25.29
C LYS A 1066 11.93 -14.74 -24.81
N GLU A 1067 11.94 -14.96 -23.50
CA GLU A 1067 12.18 -16.29 -22.91
C GLU A 1067 10.87 -17.07 -22.63
N ASP A 1068 9.71 -16.52 -23.00
CA ASP A 1068 8.37 -17.04 -22.68
C ASP A 1068 8.10 -17.22 -21.18
N LEU A 1069 8.88 -16.53 -20.33
CA LEU A 1069 8.85 -16.74 -18.88
C LEU A 1069 7.70 -15.95 -18.23
N ASN A 1070 6.85 -16.69 -17.52
CA ASN A 1070 5.83 -16.12 -16.65
C ASN A 1070 6.52 -15.25 -15.56
N PRO A 1071 6.14 -13.97 -15.40
CA PRO A 1071 6.76 -13.10 -14.39
C PRO A 1071 6.63 -13.64 -12.95
N GLN A 1072 5.53 -14.35 -12.64
CA GLN A 1072 5.34 -15.02 -11.34
C GLN A 1072 6.23 -16.26 -11.15
N GLU A 1073 6.69 -16.91 -12.22
CA GLU A 1073 7.61 -18.05 -12.12
C GLU A 1073 9.05 -17.57 -11.90
N ILE A 1074 9.44 -16.42 -12.45
CA ILE A 1074 10.74 -15.80 -12.13
C ILE A 1074 10.83 -15.38 -10.66
N LEU A 1075 9.76 -14.86 -10.06
CA LEU A 1075 9.66 -14.63 -8.61
C LEU A 1075 9.85 -15.90 -7.75
N GLN A 1076 9.69 -17.09 -8.33
CA GLN A 1076 9.88 -18.38 -7.64
C GLN A 1076 11.18 -19.10 -8.02
N LEU A 1077 11.75 -18.80 -9.19
CA LEU A 1077 12.93 -19.46 -9.76
C LEU A 1077 14.21 -18.64 -9.64
N ASN A 1078 14.12 -17.32 -9.41
CA ASN A 1078 15.27 -16.43 -9.52
C ASN A 1078 15.36 -15.47 -8.31
N ALA A 1079 16.36 -15.68 -7.45
CA ALA A 1079 16.64 -14.81 -6.28
C ALA A 1079 17.07 -13.37 -6.67
N GLU A 1080 17.30 -13.15 -7.97
CA GLU A 1080 17.60 -11.85 -8.60
C GLU A 1080 16.36 -10.96 -8.84
N PHE A 1081 15.14 -11.48 -8.68
CA PHE A 1081 13.90 -10.72 -8.90
C PHE A 1081 13.25 -10.36 -7.55
N THR A 1082 13.49 -9.15 -7.06
CA THR A 1082 13.01 -8.79 -5.71
C THR A 1082 11.53 -8.40 -5.71
N TYR A 1083 10.90 -8.44 -4.53
CA TYR A 1083 9.58 -7.81 -4.32
C TYR A 1083 9.58 -6.32 -4.73
N ALA A 1084 10.72 -5.61 -4.71
CA ALA A 1084 10.77 -4.23 -5.20
C ALA A 1084 10.68 -4.16 -6.74
N ASP A 1085 11.39 -5.02 -7.47
CA ASP A 1085 11.32 -5.07 -8.94
C ASP A 1085 9.93 -5.51 -9.42
N ALA A 1086 9.30 -6.45 -8.71
CA ALA A 1086 7.93 -6.85 -8.96
C ALA A 1086 6.88 -5.81 -8.52
N ALA A 1087 7.17 -4.94 -7.54
CA ALA A 1087 6.33 -3.77 -7.26
C ALA A 1087 6.45 -2.71 -8.36
N ILE A 1088 7.69 -2.45 -8.83
CA ILE A 1088 8.00 -1.51 -9.92
C ILE A 1088 7.32 -1.90 -11.25
N LEU A 1089 7.08 -3.20 -11.49
CA LEU A 1089 6.36 -3.70 -12.67
C LEU A 1089 4.85 -3.92 -12.43
N GLY A 1090 4.34 -3.67 -11.22
CA GLY A 1090 2.94 -3.87 -10.83
C GLY A 1090 2.52 -5.33 -10.61
N LEU A 1091 3.48 -6.26 -10.57
CA LEU A 1091 3.29 -7.72 -10.50
C LEU A 1091 2.84 -8.23 -9.13
N ASN A 1092 3.28 -7.61 -8.03
CA ASN A 1092 2.92 -8.04 -6.66
C ASN A 1092 1.43 -7.96 -6.34
N ARG A 1093 0.64 -7.26 -7.16
CA ARG A 1093 -0.82 -7.07 -6.97
C ARG A 1093 -1.68 -8.08 -7.73
N ILE A 1094 -1.08 -9.17 -8.22
CA ILE A 1094 -1.79 -10.25 -8.91
C ILE A 1094 -1.48 -11.56 -8.19
N ASP A 1095 -2.42 -11.99 -7.35
CA ASP A 1095 -2.35 -13.16 -6.44
C ASP A 1095 -1.29 -13.11 -5.32
N GLN A 1096 -1.13 -11.93 -4.71
CA GLN A 1096 -1.05 -11.79 -3.24
C GLN A 1096 -1.76 -10.49 -2.82
N THR A 1097 -2.18 -10.40 -1.56
CA THR A 1097 -3.18 -9.43 -1.07
C THR A 1097 -2.71 -7.98 -1.11
N ASP A 1098 -3.61 -7.07 -1.50
CA ASP A 1098 -3.36 -5.62 -1.55
C ASP A 1098 -3.27 -4.95 -0.15
N ASP A 1099 -3.51 -5.71 0.93
CA ASP A 1099 -3.60 -5.21 2.32
C ASP A 1099 -2.28 -4.63 2.86
N GLU A 1100 -1.13 -5.27 2.62
CA GLU A 1100 0.09 -4.96 3.38
C GLU A 1100 0.72 -3.58 3.06
N ASN A 1101 0.55 -3.06 1.84
CA ASN A 1101 1.08 -1.74 1.47
C ASN A 1101 0.09 -0.58 1.66
N LEU A 1102 -1.13 -0.84 2.13
CA LEU A 1102 -2.02 0.18 2.70
C LEU A 1102 -1.68 0.48 4.17
N ALA A 1103 -0.91 -0.38 4.85
CA ALA A 1103 -0.65 -0.31 6.29
C ALA A 1103 -0.03 1.00 6.81
N THR A 1104 0.62 1.80 5.96
CA THR A 1104 1.18 3.11 6.33
C THR A 1104 0.32 4.31 5.91
N ARG A 1105 -0.74 4.10 5.10
CA ARG A 1105 -1.63 5.17 4.61
C ARG A 1105 -3.12 4.80 4.57
N GLU A 1106 -3.59 4.02 5.55
CA GLU A 1106 -4.89 4.27 6.19
C GLU A 1106 -4.94 3.69 7.61
N GLN A 1107 -5.07 4.56 8.61
CA GLN A 1107 -5.61 4.16 9.91
C GLN A 1107 -7.14 4.17 9.77
N ASN A 1108 -7.72 3.07 9.28
CA ASN A 1108 -9.17 2.86 9.17
C ASN A 1108 -9.51 1.43 9.66
N VAL A 1109 -9.28 1.19 10.95
CA VAL A 1109 -9.47 -0.08 11.65
C VAL A 1109 -10.51 0.06 12.77
N GLY A 1110 -10.98 -1.05 13.36
CA GLY A 1110 -11.95 -1.01 14.45
C GLY A 1110 -11.94 -2.25 15.32
N GLY A 1111 -11.37 -2.15 16.52
CA GLY A 1111 -11.36 -3.23 17.51
C GLY A 1111 -10.92 -2.78 18.89
N ILE A 1112 -9.82 -3.33 19.39
CA ILE A 1112 -9.26 -2.94 20.70
C ILE A 1112 -7.78 -2.57 20.52
N ASP A 1113 -7.44 -1.32 20.85
CA ASP A 1113 -6.06 -0.83 20.92
C ASP A 1113 -5.71 -0.54 22.38
N LEU A 1114 -4.84 -1.37 22.97
CA LEU A 1114 -4.35 -1.19 24.33
C LEU A 1114 -2.97 -0.52 24.40
N ASN A 1115 -2.50 0.16 23.35
CA ASN A 1115 -1.20 0.84 23.35
C ASN A 1115 -1.00 1.73 24.61
N PRO A 1116 0.00 1.43 25.47
CA PRO A 1116 0.29 2.18 26.70
C PRO A 1116 0.60 3.67 26.56
N LEU A 1117 0.82 4.16 25.34
CA LEU A 1117 1.01 5.57 25.02
C LEU A 1117 -0.32 6.36 24.98
N ASN A 1118 -1.45 5.68 24.77
CA ASN A 1118 -2.79 6.30 24.81
C ASN A 1118 -3.22 6.68 26.25
N ILE A 1119 -2.62 6.05 27.27
CA ILE A 1119 -3.06 6.13 28.66
C ILE A 1119 -2.69 7.47 29.31
N ASN A 1120 -3.67 8.16 29.89
CA ASN A 1120 -3.47 9.28 30.81
C ASN A 1120 -2.93 8.77 32.17
N PHE A 1121 -1.66 8.36 32.15
CA PHE A 1121 -0.98 7.59 33.18
C PHE A 1121 -0.46 8.49 34.30
N LYS A 1122 -1.03 8.35 35.51
CA LYS A 1122 -0.70 9.18 36.67
C LYS A 1122 -0.02 8.34 37.74
N ILE A 1123 1.15 8.79 38.20
CA ILE A 1123 1.89 8.22 39.31
C ILE A 1123 1.79 9.17 40.51
N LYS A 1124 1.56 8.63 41.70
CA LYS A 1124 1.66 9.32 42.99
C LYS A 1124 2.67 8.60 43.88
N ARG A 1125 3.43 9.35 44.69
CA ARG A 1125 4.53 8.84 45.54
C ARG A 1125 4.30 9.25 47.00
N ASP A 1126 5.02 8.58 47.90
CA ASP A 1126 4.99 8.73 49.37
C ASP A 1126 6.21 9.53 49.93
N ASP A 1127 6.84 10.33 49.07
CA ASP A 1127 8.14 11.02 49.28
C ASP A 1127 9.36 10.10 49.50
N HIS A 1128 9.22 8.77 49.45
CA HIS A 1128 10.31 7.81 49.59
C HIS A 1128 10.62 7.13 48.24
N ASN A 1129 11.58 7.68 47.49
CA ASN A 1129 12.03 7.09 46.22
C ASN A 1129 12.44 5.61 46.40
N ILE A 1130 12.00 4.76 45.46
CA ILE A 1130 12.43 3.36 45.34
C ILE A 1130 13.96 3.32 45.29
N PRO A 1131 14.63 2.54 46.17
CA PRO A 1131 16.07 2.39 46.15
C PRO A 1131 16.49 1.55 44.94
N PHE A 1132 17.06 2.20 43.93
CA PHE A 1132 17.61 1.51 42.75
C PHE A 1132 18.74 0.54 43.16
N PRO A 1133 18.83 -0.66 42.54
CA PRO A 1133 20.00 -1.51 42.68
C PRO A 1133 21.26 -0.76 42.22
N ILE A 1134 22.30 -0.76 43.05
CA ILE A 1134 23.61 -0.22 42.66
C ILE A 1134 24.25 -1.21 41.69
N GLU A 1135 24.92 -0.68 40.66
CA GLU A 1135 25.57 -1.44 39.59
C GLU A 1135 26.60 -2.47 40.09
N PHE A 1136 26.86 -3.48 39.24
CA PHE A 1136 28.01 -4.41 39.16
C PHE A 1136 27.65 -5.90 39.15
N GLN A 1137 27.22 -6.38 37.98
CA GLN A 1137 27.57 -7.72 37.47
C GLN A 1137 27.93 -7.61 35.99
N ASP A 1138 28.96 -8.32 35.54
CA ASP A 1138 29.42 -8.29 34.15
C ASP A 1138 28.45 -9.07 33.24
N ILE A 1139 27.82 -8.35 32.31
CA ILE A 1139 26.82 -8.87 31.36
C ILE A 1139 27.39 -10.00 30.47
N GLU A 1140 28.68 -9.94 30.16
CA GLU A 1140 29.34 -10.85 29.21
C GLU A 1140 29.48 -12.30 29.70
N ASN A 1141 29.25 -12.57 31.00
CA ASN A 1141 29.37 -13.90 31.62
C ASN A 1141 28.01 -14.48 32.10
N LEU A 1142 26.87 -13.92 31.68
CA LEU A 1142 25.51 -14.34 32.08
C LEU A 1142 24.86 -15.27 31.04
N ASP A 1143 25.05 -16.59 31.20
CA ASP A 1143 24.50 -17.64 30.31
C ASP A 1143 22.99 -17.91 30.56
N ILE A 1144 22.14 -16.95 30.22
CA ILE A 1144 20.67 -17.04 30.39
C ILE A 1144 20.07 -17.88 29.25
N ARG A 1145 19.87 -19.19 29.48
CA ARG A 1145 19.22 -20.10 28.53
C ARG A 1145 17.82 -20.50 28.96
N GLY A 1146 16.83 -20.07 28.18
CA GLY A 1146 15.45 -20.56 28.26
C GLY A 1146 14.66 -19.99 29.44
N PHE A 1147 14.39 -18.68 29.40
CA PHE A 1147 13.43 -18.03 30.31
C PHE A 1147 12.13 -18.85 30.38
N THR A 1148 11.94 -19.54 31.50
CA THR A 1148 10.77 -20.39 31.73
C THR A 1148 10.19 -19.97 33.07
N PRO A 1149 9.01 -19.32 33.13
CA PRO A 1149 8.49 -18.80 34.39
C PRO A 1149 8.09 -19.93 35.34
N VAL A 1150 8.95 -20.23 36.31
CA VAL A 1150 8.69 -21.21 37.37
C VAL A 1150 8.04 -20.49 38.56
N ILE A 1151 6.84 -20.91 38.93
CA ILE A 1151 6.08 -20.35 40.05
C ILE A 1151 6.33 -21.25 41.26
N ILE A 1152 7.15 -20.77 42.21
CA ILE A 1152 7.92 -21.65 43.12
C ILE A 1152 7.11 -22.09 44.37
N ASN A 1153 6.19 -21.27 44.91
CA ASN A 1153 5.31 -21.71 45.99
C ASN A 1153 4.02 -20.86 46.09
N ILE A 1154 2.92 -21.47 46.57
CA ILE A 1154 1.63 -20.80 46.78
C ILE A 1154 1.12 -21.18 48.18
N THR A 1155 0.87 -20.21 49.07
CA THR A 1155 0.67 -20.49 50.51
C THR A 1155 -0.41 -19.57 51.14
N PRO A 1156 -1.69 -19.66 50.73
CA PRO A 1156 -2.75 -18.68 51.06
C PRO A 1156 -3.17 -18.61 52.54
N VAL A 1157 -3.26 -17.41 53.12
CA VAL A 1157 -3.96 -17.00 54.37
C VAL A 1157 -4.50 -15.56 54.12
N THR A 1158 -5.31 -14.98 55.01
CA THR A 1158 -6.41 -14.09 54.63
C THR A 1158 -6.48 -12.68 55.28
N ILE A 1159 -6.70 -11.69 54.39
CA ILE A 1159 -7.50 -10.44 54.48
C ILE A 1159 -6.80 -9.14 54.92
N LEU A 1160 -6.91 -8.13 54.04
CA LEU A 1160 -6.57 -6.72 54.22
C LEU A 1160 -7.72 -5.87 54.81
N PRO A 1161 -7.41 -4.89 55.68
CA PRO A 1161 -8.28 -3.75 55.97
C PRO A 1161 -7.65 -2.40 55.54
N ILE A 1162 -8.42 -1.51 54.90
CA ILE A 1162 -7.95 -0.19 54.43
C ILE A 1162 -8.68 0.95 55.16
N LEU A 1163 -7.93 2.01 55.50
CA LEU A 1163 -8.38 3.35 55.92
C LEU A 1163 -9.37 3.47 57.11
N PHE A 1164 -8.96 3.05 58.31
CA PHE A 1164 -9.10 3.88 59.52
C PHE A 1164 -8.04 3.48 60.56
N GLY A 1165 -7.20 4.43 60.98
CA GLY A 1165 -5.89 4.14 61.59
C GLY A 1165 -5.91 3.36 62.91
N LYS A 1166 -5.44 2.10 62.85
CA LYS A 1166 -4.89 1.36 64.00
C LYS A 1166 -3.79 0.40 63.52
N ASN A 1167 -2.72 0.27 64.31
CA ASN A 1167 -1.48 -0.39 63.89
C ASN A 1167 -1.42 -1.86 64.37
N THR A 1168 -1.54 -2.82 63.45
CA THR A 1168 -1.19 -4.25 63.65
C THR A 1168 -0.89 -5.00 62.34
N GLY A 1169 0.38 -5.26 62.04
CA GLY A 1169 0.90 -6.54 61.50
C GLY A 1169 0.62 -7.01 60.06
N SER A 1170 1.70 -7.07 59.26
CA SER A 1170 1.95 -7.92 58.05
C SER A 1170 1.12 -7.70 56.76
N LYS A 1171 1.77 -7.90 55.60
CA LYS A 1171 1.22 -7.80 54.22
C LYS A 1171 1.01 -9.20 53.59
N GLU A 1172 0.21 -9.28 52.53
CA GLU A 1172 0.09 -10.44 51.62
C GLU A 1172 0.95 -10.21 50.35
N VAL A 1173 1.59 -11.28 49.84
CA VAL A 1173 2.60 -11.25 48.75
C VAL A 1173 2.56 -12.59 47.96
N LEU A 1174 2.72 -12.57 46.63
CA LEU A 1174 2.97 -13.76 45.77
C LEU A 1174 4.30 -13.62 45.01
N GLU A 1175 5.33 -14.34 45.46
CA GLU A 1175 6.68 -14.34 44.85
C GLU A 1175 6.72 -15.12 43.51
N VAL A 1176 7.17 -14.44 42.45
CA VAL A 1176 7.40 -15.01 41.10
C VAL A 1176 8.81 -14.63 40.63
N SER A 1177 9.73 -15.60 40.64
CA SER A 1177 11.10 -15.44 40.14
C SER A 1177 11.19 -15.84 38.66
N LEU A 1178 11.66 -14.94 37.79
CA LEU A 1178 12.17 -15.33 36.47
C LEU A 1178 13.59 -15.90 36.63
N ASN A 1179 13.79 -17.13 36.19
CA ASN A 1179 15.10 -17.73 35.92
C ASN A 1179 15.38 -17.67 34.41
#